data_AF-A0A9E0HKN3-F1
#
_entry.id   AF-A0A9E0HKN3-F1
#
_cell.length_a   1.000
_cell.length_b   1.000
_cell.length_c   1.000
_cell.angle_alpha   90.00
_cell.angle_beta   90.00
_cell.angle_gamma   90.00
#
_symmetry.space_group_name_H-M   'P 1'
#
loop_
_entity.id
_entity.type
_entity.pdbx_description
1 polymer ?
#
loop_
_entity_poly.entity_id
_entity_poly.type
_entity_poly.pdbx_seq_one_letter_code
_entity_poly.pdbx_strand_id
1 'polypeptide(L)'
;MTHRFLRTALVPLLALNVGLSSGQSTPIAEFATDAAGGPSAAVAMGGKLYFTAYDEAHGRELWVTDGSSEGTYLVKDIKPGIGSGLTDIFDLLALAVDDELYFRADDGVSGNELWRSDGTEAGTTLVKDLQGGFYGSNPGSFAEVDGMLFFTAFSGSQLWRSNGTASGTQLVRTFSVATWLFGHQGTLYFAGDADNTGQELWKSNGTFNTTERVRDLNGAIGASLPVNFHSAGDLLYFDAVTGTGWELWRTDGTQEGTVLVKDINPGGANGTLNSYANVAKANLGDTLYFRANDGLHGHQLWRTNGTEASTVRVSNLPDGVDASCRFPINAGQVLMNNYITDRWWAYDPATDTTLQTNYPSAYYFNWAGKYVFLEQSLFYAGKDTAYGCELWRADGQPGDAHRTQETHFTDNWLATAEQPFTSLLGSTYGKVLFTQARSAYNLHVPMFSHDPAGMYCPPPYSALGIPVAGAGLHVVIARWADYGEKLVRYRPPGSLLWETTTTNTGFAELDVDAGQPLEFSVKVDCDGAWSEWSPLFSYDPAQVPTGLYQEGSIVADRGENATTMRIYWTRTPQVVAMQLRYRPYATPGQPWQFASDTTGMRRLTNLEPETLYTYDYRFNDGTVWSPWSSASLYFTTHTPDLTTAIGTNDAVSLSVMPNPAMDHLYVRGVGDAVEQAVILDELGRAVWRGPVVNGMLSIGHLQAGSYVLVLQSEGRVRKARFVRS
;
A
#
# COMPACT_ATOMS: atom_id res chain seq x y z
N MET A 1 22.53 -42.85 50.32
CA MET A 1 23.70 -43.15 49.46
C MET A 1 23.15 -43.12 48.03
N THR A 2 23.51 -42.25 47.09
CA THR A 2 24.74 -41.49 46.85
C THR A 2 24.47 -40.42 45.76
N HIS A 3 25.07 -39.24 45.96
CA HIS A 3 25.60 -38.26 44.99
C HIS A 3 24.79 -37.61 43.83
N ARG A 4 24.66 -36.28 43.98
CA ARG A 4 24.79 -35.17 43.01
C ARG A 4 25.23 -35.49 41.58
N PHE A 5 24.61 -34.81 40.59
CA PHE A 5 25.31 -33.95 39.61
C PHE A 5 24.38 -32.82 39.11
N LEU A 6 24.90 -31.59 39.13
CA LEU A 6 24.38 -30.46 38.37
C LEU A 6 24.54 -30.76 36.87
N ARG A 7 23.52 -30.45 36.06
CA ARG A 7 23.70 -30.02 34.67
C ARG A 7 22.81 -28.82 34.39
N THR A 8 23.49 -27.70 34.18
CA THR A 8 23.03 -26.51 33.46
C THR A 8 22.38 -26.93 32.14
N ALA A 9 21.09 -26.64 31.98
CA ALA A 9 20.46 -26.63 30.66
C ALA A 9 20.65 -25.24 30.07
N LEU A 10 21.48 -25.14 29.02
CA LEU A 10 21.41 -24.05 28.07
C LEU A 10 19.98 -24.03 27.50
N VAL A 11 19.29 -22.90 27.65
CA VAL A 11 18.11 -22.59 26.84
C VAL A 11 18.65 -22.20 25.46
N PRO A 12 18.34 -22.94 24.38
CA PRO A 12 18.55 -22.36 23.05
C PRO A 12 17.48 -21.28 22.88
N LEU A 13 17.93 -20.04 22.67
CA LEU A 13 17.13 -18.99 22.06
C LEU A 13 16.52 -19.59 20.78
N LEU A 14 15.23 -19.87 20.78
CA LEU A 14 14.47 -19.89 19.54
C LEU A 14 14.44 -18.44 19.07
N ALA A 15 15.36 -18.09 18.17
CA ALA A 15 15.10 -16.99 17.25
C ALA A 15 13.90 -17.44 16.41
N LEU A 16 12.72 -16.87 16.70
CA LEU A 16 11.63 -16.86 15.73
C LEU A 16 12.16 -16.12 14.51
N ASN A 17 12.57 -16.86 13.48
CA ASN A 17 12.60 -16.32 12.14
C ASN A 17 11.13 -16.12 11.75
N VAL A 18 10.66 -14.88 11.90
CA VAL A 18 9.39 -14.42 11.32
C VAL A 18 9.62 -14.35 9.82
N GLY A 19 9.36 -15.45 9.12
CA GLY A 19 9.16 -15.45 7.68
C GLY A 19 7.94 -14.61 7.39
N LEU A 20 8.15 -13.41 6.84
CA LEU A 20 7.08 -12.47 6.50
C LEU A 20 6.39 -12.95 5.23
N SER A 21 5.19 -13.50 5.40
CA SER A 21 4.25 -13.85 4.34
C SER A 21 3.84 -12.62 3.51
N SER A 22 3.82 -12.77 2.18
CA SER A 22 3.10 -11.86 1.29
C SER A 22 1.60 -12.16 1.40
N GLY A 23 0.87 -11.26 2.06
CA GLY A 23 -0.59 -11.32 2.12
C GLY A 23 -1.24 -11.33 0.73
N GLN A 24 -2.39 -11.99 0.57
CA GLN A 24 -3.13 -11.99 -0.69
C GLN A 24 -4.12 -10.83 -0.75
N SER A 25 -4.14 -10.11 -1.88
CA SER A 25 -5.22 -9.19 -2.21
C SER A 25 -6.29 -9.88 -3.05
N THR A 26 -7.55 -9.72 -2.68
CA THR A 26 -8.72 -10.32 -3.33
C THR A 26 -9.73 -9.24 -3.70
N PRO A 27 -10.24 -9.20 -4.95
CA PRO A 27 -11.34 -8.31 -5.30
C PRO A 27 -12.59 -8.74 -4.54
N ILE A 28 -13.27 -7.77 -3.92
CA ILE A 28 -14.47 -8.03 -3.12
C ILE A 28 -15.72 -7.33 -3.68
N ALA A 29 -15.55 -6.21 -4.39
CA ALA A 29 -16.64 -5.50 -5.06
C ALA A 29 -16.12 -4.57 -6.16
N GLU A 30 -17.01 -4.08 -7.01
CA GLU A 30 -16.74 -3.08 -8.04
C GLU A 30 -17.84 -2.02 -8.03
N PHE A 31 -17.45 -0.76 -8.04
CA PHE A 31 -18.37 0.38 -7.90
C PHE A 31 -18.26 1.31 -9.09
N ALA A 32 -19.39 1.84 -9.56
CA ALA A 32 -19.36 2.93 -10.51
C ALA A 32 -18.84 4.21 -9.85
N THR A 33 -18.42 5.18 -10.66
CA THR A 33 -17.88 6.45 -10.16
C THR A 33 -18.83 7.62 -10.39
N ASP A 34 -18.85 8.56 -9.44
CA ASP A 34 -19.58 9.82 -9.53
C ASP A 34 -18.64 11.03 -9.36
N ALA A 35 -19.21 12.20 -9.02
CA ALA A 35 -18.43 13.41 -8.75
C ALA A 35 -17.50 13.29 -7.52
N ALA A 36 -17.85 12.47 -6.54
CA ALA A 36 -17.01 12.18 -5.37
C ALA A 36 -15.98 11.07 -5.64
N GLY A 37 -16.14 10.32 -6.75
CA GLY A 37 -15.22 9.28 -7.19
C GLY A 37 -15.75 7.87 -6.90
N GLY A 38 -14.87 6.96 -6.49
CA GLY A 38 -15.26 5.61 -6.05
C GLY A 38 -15.77 5.58 -4.60
N PRO A 39 -15.68 4.43 -3.91
CA PRO A 39 -15.94 4.35 -2.49
C PRO A 39 -15.10 5.37 -1.70
N SER A 40 -15.73 6.06 -0.75
CA SER A 40 -15.10 7.08 0.08
C SER A 40 -15.07 6.69 1.57
N ALA A 41 -14.49 7.56 2.40
CA ALA A 41 -14.13 7.33 3.81
C ALA A 41 -15.10 6.44 4.61
N ALA A 42 -14.54 5.59 5.47
CA ALA A 42 -15.27 4.56 6.18
C ALA A 42 -15.30 4.77 7.70
N VAL A 43 -16.38 4.35 8.34
CA VAL A 43 -16.55 4.28 9.80
C VAL A 43 -16.52 2.82 10.22
N ALA A 44 -15.73 2.48 11.23
CA ALA A 44 -15.71 1.14 11.80
C ALA A 44 -16.82 0.96 12.84
N MET A 45 -17.59 -0.12 12.75
CA MET A 45 -18.60 -0.50 13.74
C MET A 45 -18.80 -2.02 13.72
N GLY A 46 -18.87 -2.66 14.89
CA GLY A 46 -19.13 -4.10 15.00
C GLY A 46 -18.11 -4.99 14.27
N GLY A 47 -16.88 -4.51 14.10
CA GLY A 47 -15.84 -5.20 13.32
C GLY A 47 -15.97 -5.05 11.81
N LYS A 48 -16.98 -4.35 11.29
CA LYS A 48 -17.17 -4.04 9.86
C LYS A 48 -16.80 -2.59 9.54
N LEU A 49 -16.66 -2.29 8.25
CA LEU A 49 -16.51 -0.93 7.73
C LEU A 49 -17.78 -0.51 6.99
N TYR A 50 -18.31 0.66 7.36
CA TYR A 50 -19.43 1.33 6.73
C TYR A 50 -18.91 2.48 5.91
N PHE A 51 -19.33 2.60 4.66
CA PHE A 51 -18.79 3.55 3.72
C PHE A 51 -19.86 3.98 2.71
N THR A 52 -19.60 5.05 1.97
CA THR A 52 -20.47 5.46 0.87
C THR A 52 -19.87 5.07 -0.46
N ALA A 53 -20.71 4.54 -1.34
CA ALA A 53 -20.33 4.19 -2.70
C ALA A 53 -21.50 4.40 -3.66
N TYR A 54 -21.14 4.67 -4.91
CA TYR A 54 -22.08 4.90 -5.99
C TYR A 54 -22.26 3.64 -6.83
N ASP A 55 -23.51 3.30 -7.13
CA ASP A 55 -23.85 2.42 -8.24
C ASP A 55 -24.88 3.09 -9.17
N GLU A 56 -25.00 2.57 -10.40
CA GLU A 56 -25.87 3.18 -11.41
C GLU A 56 -27.37 2.98 -11.14
N ALA A 57 -27.75 2.06 -10.25
CA ALA A 57 -29.14 1.70 -9.98
C ALA A 57 -29.73 2.49 -8.81
N HIS A 58 -28.90 2.80 -7.81
CA HIS A 58 -29.27 3.35 -6.51
C HIS A 58 -28.59 4.70 -6.20
N GLY A 59 -27.71 5.20 -7.08
CA GLY A 59 -26.94 6.39 -6.76
C GLY A 59 -25.90 6.14 -5.66
N ARG A 60 -25.50 7.21 -4.93
CA ARG A 60 -24.54 7.10 -3.81
C ARG A 60 -25.27 6.90 -2.49
N GLU A 61 -25.05 5.72 -1.92
CA GLU A 61 -25.80 5.19 -0.77
C GLU A 61 -24.85 4.60 0.29
N LEU A 62 -25.43 4.08 1.39
CA LEU A 62 -24.68 3.46 2.49
C LEU A 62 -24.39 1.98 2.19
N TRP A 63 -23.12 1.63 2.26
CA TRP A 63 -22.61 0.27 2.05
C TRP A 63 -21.87 -0.23 3.29
N VAL A 64 -21.79 -1.54 3.44
CA VAL A 64 -21.03 -2.19 4.50
C VAL A 64 -20.14 -3.28 3.92
N THR A 65 -19.00 -3.54 4.57
CA THR A 65 -18.10 -4.65 4.25
C THR A 65 -17.44 -5.21 5.50
N ASP A 66 -17.25 -6.53 5.55
CA ASP A 66 -16.35 -7.23 6.48
C ASP A 66 -15.04 -7.68 5.81
N GLY A 67 -14.77 -7.17 4.60
CA GLY A 67 -13.61 -7.57 3.81
C GLY A 67 -13.80 -8.90 3.05
N SER A 68 -15.03 -9.36 2.86
CA SER A 68 -15.40 -10.43 1.92
C SER A 68 -16.35 -9.91 0.85
N SER A 69 -16.46 -10.62 -0.28
CA SER A 69 -17.44 -10.27 -1.33
C SER A 69 -18.87 -10.47 -0.87
N GLU A 70 -19.19 -11.58 -0.19
CA GLU A 70 -20.53 -11.85 0.35
C GLU A 70 -20.94 -10.86 1.45
N GLY A 71 -19.97 -10.44 2.28
CA GLY A 71 -20.19 -9.45 3.32
C GLY A 71 -20.13 -8.01 2.84
N THR A 72 -19.97 -7.77 1.54
CA THR A 72 -20.01 -6.43 0.93
C THR A 72 -21.35 -6.20 0.24
N TYR A 73 -22.20 -5.34 0.80
CA TYR A 73 -23.55 -5.11 0.27
C TYR A 73 -24.08 -3.70 0.56
N LEU A 74 -25.04 -3.25 -0.25
CA LEU A 74 -25.82 -2.04 -0.04
C LEU A 74 -26.68 -2.25 1.21
N VAL A 75 -26.50 -1.41 2.22
CA VAL A 75 -27.28 -1.52 3.47
C VAL A 75 -28.73 -1.16 3.20
N LYS A 76 -28.95 -0.06 2.49
CA LYS A 76 -30.27 0.42 2.10
C LYS A 76 -30.15 1.42 0.95
N ASP A 77 -31.07 1.32 -0.01
CA ASP A 77 -31.35 2.40 -0.96
C ASP A 77 -32.17 3.48 -0.23
N ILE A 78 -31.50 4.44 0.42
CA ILE A 78 -32.16 5.45 1.25
C ILE A 78 -32.94 6.41 0.37
N LYS A 79 -32.40 6.78 -0.80
CA LYS A 79 -33.06 7.62 -1.79
C LYS A 79 -33.44 6.81 -3.03
N PRO A 80 -34.66 6.23 -3.06
CA PRO A 80 -35.01 5.23 -4.05
C PRO A 80 -34.68 5.58 -5.50
N GLY A 81 -34.02 4.65 -6.19
CA GLY A 81 -33.63 4.78 -7.59
C GLY A 81 -32.30 5.51 -7.78
N ILE A 82 -32.10 6.19 -8.92
CA ILE A 82 -30.78 6.71 -9.30
C ILE A 82 -30.30 7.95 -8.50
N GLY A 83 -31.03 8.36 -7.47
CA GLY A 83 -30.72 9.54 -6.67
C GLY A 83 -29.76 9.19 -5.54
N SER A 84 -28.81 10.07 -5.21
CA SER A 84 -27.91 9.83 -4.06
C SER A 84 -28.51 10.31 -2.74
N GLY A 85 -28.64 9.42 -1.77
CA GLY A 85 -29.02 9.71 -0.39
C GLY A 85 -27.87 10.19 0.51
N LEU A 86 -26.62 9.91 0.13
CA LEU A 86 -25.43 10.41 0.83
C LEU A 86 -24.46 11.09 -0.14
N THR A 87 -24.37 12.43 -0.09
CA THR A 87 -23.50 13.23 -0.98
C THR A 87 -22.40 13.99 -0.25
N ASP A 88 -22.32 13.88 1.09
CA ASP A 88 -21.46 14.69 1.94
C ASP A 88 -20.19 13.95 2.41
N ILE A 89 -19.34 14.62 3.21
CA ILE A 89 -18.11 14.07 3.80
C ILE A 89 -18.48 13.10 4.94
N PHE A 90 -18.79 11.85 4.57
CA PHE A 90 -19.38 10.83 5.44
C PHE A 90 -18.62 10.59 6.75
N ASP A 91 -17.29 10.53 6.72
CA ASP A 91 -16.45 10.33 7.92
C ASP A 91 -16.45 11.49 8.91
N LEU A 92 -16.82 12.70 8.46
CA LEU A 92 -17.04 13.84 9.34
C LEU A 92 -18.49 13.93 9.85
N LEU A 93 -19.40 13.16 9.24
CA LEU A 93 -20.84 13.24 9.45
C LEU A 93 -21.46 11.86 9.73
N ALA A 94 -20.66 10.96 10.30
CA ALA A 94 -21.10 9.67 10.81
C ALA A 94 -20.35 9.32 12.09
N LEU A 95 -21.04 8.68 13.03
CA LEU A 95 -20.49 8.26 14.31
C LEU A 95 -21.14 6.95 14.74
N ALA A 96 -20.32 5.95 15.05
CA ALA A 96 -20.78 4.74 15.73
C ALA A 96 -20.93 5.04 17.23
N VAL A 97 -22.11 4.75 17.77
CA VAL A 97 -22.42 4.83 19.19
C VAL A 97 -22.94 3.46 19.61
N ASP A 98 -22.18 2.76 20.42
CA ASP A 98 -22.35 1.33 20.68
C ASP A 98 -22.36 0.53 19.35
N ASP A 99 -23.44 -0.20 19.07
CA ASP A 99 -23.63 -1.00 17.84
C ASP A 99 -24.56 -0.32 16.81
N GLU A 100 -24.76 1.00 16.94
CA GLU A 100 -25.60 1.80 16.04
C GLU A 100 -24.78 2.90 15.34
N LEU A 101 -24.90 2.97 14.02
CA LEU A 101 -24.26 4.00 13.20
C LEU A 101 -25.23 5.15 13.01
N TYR A 102 -24.88 6.33 13.49
CA TYR A 102 -25.62 7.57 13.25
C TYR A 102 -24.97 8.37 12.14
N PHE A 103 -25.78 8.88 11.20
CA PHE A 103 -25.26 9.61 10.05
C PHE A 103 -26.33 10.52 9.46
N ARG A 104 -25.89 11.43 8.58
CA ARG A 104 -26.78 12.31 7.80
C ARG A 104 -27.10 11.67 6.45
N ALA A 105 -28.39 11.65 6.09
CA ALA A 105 -28.84 11.21 4.76
C ALA A 105 -30.14 11.90 4.33
N ASP A 106 -30.42 11.86 3.03
CA ASP A 106 -31.61 12.41 2.38
C ASP A 106 -32.36 11.31 1.62
N ASP A 107 -33.59 10.99 2.04
CA ASP A 107 -34.46 10.02 1.35
C ASP A 107 -35.18 10.59 0.11
N GLY A 108 -34.91 11.85 -0.23
CA GLY A 108 -35.57 12.58 -1.30
C GLY A 108 -36.95 13.11 -0.93
N VAL A 109 -37.41 12.96 0.31
CA VAL A 109 -38.72 13.42 0.83
C VAL A 109 -38.55 14.37 2.01
N SER A 110 -37.68 14.01 2.96
CA SER A 110 -37.44 14.67 4.23
C SER A 110 -36.22 15.60 4.19
N GLY A 111 -35.48 15.61 3.08
CA GLY A 111 -34.20 16.30 2.99
C GLY A 111 -33.14 15.65 3.89
N ASN A 112 -32.03 16.38 4.12
CA ASN A 112 -30.94 15.90 4.96
C ASN A 112 -31.31 15.88 6.45
N GLU A 113 -31.46 14.69 7.00
CA GLU A 113 -31.93 14.45 8.38
C GLU A 113 -31.03 13.45 9.11
N LEU A 114 -31.33 13.18 10.39
CA LEU A 114 -30.58 12.22 11.21
C LEU A 114 -31.10 10.81 10.95
N TRP A 115 -30.22 9.95 10.47
CA TRP A 115 -30.47 8.53 10.24
C TRP A 115 -29.65 7.67 11.19
N ARG A 116 -30.11 6.44 11.38
CA ARG A 116 -29.36 5.39 12.09
C ARG A 116 -29.38 4.08 11.31
N SER A 117 -28.41 3.21 11.59
CA SER A 117 -28.33 1.86 11.06
C SER A 117 -27.66 0.90 12.05
N ASP A 118 -28.21 -0.31 12.17
CA ASP A 118 -27.58 -1.47 12.82
C ASP A 118 -26.78 -2.35 11.81
N GLY A 119 -26.67 -1.88 10.56
CA GLY A 119 -26.08 -2.60 9.44
C GLY A 119 -27.03 -3.49 8.64
N THR A 120 -28.32 -3.47 8.95
CA THR A 120 -29.37 -4.11 8.16
C THR A 120 -30.29 -3.09 7.49
N GLU A 121 -30.93 -3.48 6.38
CA GLU A 121 -31.91 -2.62 5.69
C GLU A 121 -33.09 -2.23 6.60
N ALA A 122 -33.53 -3.17 7.45
CA ALA A 122 -34.67 -2.99 8.35
C ALA A 122 -34.34 -2.07 9.53
N GLY A 123 -33.13 -2.15 10.09
CA GLY A 123 -32.65 -1.26 11.14
C GLY A 123 -32.17 0.10 10.61
N THR A 124 -32.02 0.25 9.30
CA THR A 124 -31.65 1.52 8.68
C THR A 124 -32.86 2.44 8.51
N THR A 125 -33.00 3.42 9.40
CA THR A 125 -34.21 4.24 9.51
C THR A 125 -33.91 5.70 9.82
N LEU A 126 -34.77 6.59 9.34
CA LEU A 126 -34.83 7.98 9.79
C LEU A 126 -35.13 7.98 11.30
N VAL A 127 -34.28 8.64 12.09
CA VAL A 127 -34.47 8.75 13.53
C VAL A 127 -35.65 9.67 13.82
N LYS A 128 -35.64 10.85 13.20
CA LYS A 128 -36.69 11.86 13.31
C LYS A 128 -36.52 12.90 12.20
N ASP A 129 -37.63 13.23 11.54
CA ASP A 129 -37.73 14.42 10.67
C ASP A 129 -37.77 15.67 11.57
N LEU A 130 -36.65 16.37 11.69
CA LEU A 130 -36.55 17.59 12.50
C LEU A 130 -37.06 18.82 11.74
N GLN A 131 -36.96 18.82 10.40
CA GLN A 131 -37.49 19.86 9.54
C GLN A 131 -38.34 19.29 8.41
N GLY A 132 -39.66 19.28 8.64
CA GLY A 132 -40.61 18.72 7.69
C GLY A 132 -40.46 19.19 6.24
N GLY A 133 -40.44 18.23 5.33
CA GLY A 133 -40.34 18.43 3.88
C GLY A 133 -38.89 18.46 3.37
N PHE A 134 -38.70 18.82 2.10
CA PHE A 134 -37.42 18.60 1.38
C PHE A 134 -36.21 19.43 1.83
N TYR A 135 -36.34 20.31 2.83
CA TYR A 135 -35.25 21.21 3.22
C TYR A 135 -34.22 20.53 4.13
N GLY A 136 -34.68 19.64 5.02
CA GLY A 136 -33.86 18.92 6.00
C GLY A 136 -33.19 19.81 7.06
N SER A 137 -32.98 19.27 8.25
CA SER A 137 -32.33 19.99 9.36
C SER A 137 -30.81 20.03 9.26
N ASN A 138 -30.20 19.35 8.29
CA ASN A 138 -28.75 19.31 8.07
C ASN A 138 -27.95 18.95 9.34
N PRO A 139 -28.18 17.78 9.98
CA PRO A 139 -27.40 17.38 11.16
C PRO A 139 -25.89 17.35 10.89
N GLY A 140 -25.10 17.77 11.88
CA GLY A 140 -23.64 17.75 11.81
C GLY A 140 -23.00 17.81 13.18
N SER A 141 -21.67 17.71 13.21
CA SER A 141 -20.86 17.64 14.44
C SER A 141 -21.42 16.64 15.46
N PHE A 142 -21.09 15.37 15.31
CA PHE A 142 -21.55 14.31 16.22
C PHE A 142 -20.61 14.12 17.40
N ALA A 143 -21.18 13.82 18.57
CA ALA A 143 -20.44 13.36 19.74
C ALA A 143 -21.25 12.33 20.51
N GLU A 144 -20.55 11.43 21.20
CA GLU A 144 -21.14 10.43 22.08
C GLU A 144 -20.87 10.82 23.53
N VAL A 145 -21.88 10.67 24.38
CA VAL A 145 -21.76 10.80 25.84
C VAL A 145 -22.67 9.78 26.52
N ASP A 146 -22.09 8.82 27.22
CA ASP A 146 -22.79 7.77 27.98
C ASP A 146 -23.90 7.05 27.18
N GLY A 147 -23.60 6.65 25.93
CA GLY A 147 -24.51 5.97 24.99
C GLY A 147 -25.56 6.88 24.34
N MET A 148 -25.47 8.19 24.54
CA MET A 148 -26.35 9.19 23.92
C MET A 148 -25.61 9.91 22.80
N LEU A 149 -26.23 10.00 21.62
CA LEU A 149 -25.76 10.86 20.56
C LEU A 149 -26.09 12.32 20.88
N PHE A 150 -25.11 13.20 20.74
CA PHE A 150 -25.26 14.64 20.66
C PHE A 150 -24.89 15.12 19.26
N PHE A 151 -25.64 16.09 18.76
CA PHE A 151 -25.43 16.61 17.42
C PHE A 151 -25.94 18.04 17.28
N THR A 152 -25.44 18.75 16.28
CA THR A 152 -26.00 20.03 15.89
C THR A 152 -26.92 19.89 14.70
N ALA A 153 -27.91 20.78 14.60
CA ALA A 153 -28.80 20.89 13.46
C ALA A 153 -28.99 22.37 13.10
N PHE A 154 -29.61 22.61 11.94
CA PHE A 154 -29.87 23.93 11.37
C PHE A 154 -28.59 24.76 11.29
N SER A 155 -27.57 24.19 10.65
CA SER A 155 -26.25 24.79 10.45
C SER A 155 -25.57 25.21 11.76
N GLY A 156 -25.72 24.42 12.82
CA GLY A 156 -25.09 24.68 14.11
C GLY A 156 -25.93 25.51 15.08
N SER A 157 -27.10 26.03 14.68
CA SER A 157 -27.91 26.90 15.56
C SER A 157 -28.67 26.16 16.66
N GLN A 158 -28.70 24.82 16.63
CA GLN A 158 -29.39 24.03 17.65
C GLN A 158 -28.56 22.83 18.07
N LEU A 159 -28.43 22.64 19.39
CA LEU A 159 -27.84 21.46 20.01
C LEU A 159 -28.96 20.47 20.37
N TRP A 160 -28.83 19.24 19.92
CA TRP A 160 -29.78 18.16 20.13
C TRP A 160 -29.10 16.95 20.78
N ARG A 161 -29.91 16.09 21.39
CA ARG A 161 -29.52 14.74 21.83
C ARG A 161 -30.46 13.68 21.27
N SER A 162 -30.00 12.45 21.14
CA SER A 162 -30.79 11.31 20.65
C SER A 162 -30.30 9.99 21.21
N ASN A 163 -31.25 9.14 21.62
CA ASN A 163 -31.02 7.72 21.95
C ASN A 163 -31.38 6.79 20.77
N GLY A 164 -31.50 7.36 19.56
CA GLY A 164 -31.91 6.66 18.35
C GLY A 164 -33.42 6.56 18.13
N THR A 165 -34.26 6.96 19.07
CA THR A 165 -35.72 6.99 18.90
C THR A 165 -36.24 8.41 18.69
N ALA A 166 -37.26 8.59 17.86
CA ALA A 166 -37.91 9.89 17.64
C ALA A 166 -38.37 10.60 18.93
N SER A 167 -38.80 9.83 19.94
CA SER A 167 -39.20 10.35 21.27
C SER A 167 -38.02 10.78 22.13
N GLY A 168 -36.88 10.08 22.02
CA GLY A 168 -35.65 10.42 22.72
C GLY A 168 -34.82 11.49 22.01
N THR A 169 -35.12 11.79 20.75
CA THR A 169 -34.51 12.92 20.01
C THR A 169 -35.12 14.25 20.44
N GLN A 170 -34.37 15.01 21.23
CA GLN A 170 -34.84 16.20 21.94
C GLN A 170 -33.88 17.37 21.79
N LEU A 171 -34.44 18.57 21.61
CA LEU A 171 -33.68 19.81 21.61
C LEU A 171 -33.10 20.03 23.00
N VAL A 172 -31.79 20.23 23.08
CA VAL A 172 -31.10 20.60 24.32
C VAL A 172 -31.18 22.11 24.50
N ARG A 173 -30.72 22.88 23.50
CA ARG A 173 -30.68 24.34 23.53
C ARG A 173 -30.40 24.94 22.14
N THR A 174 -30.87 26.17 21.91
CA THR A 174 -30.58 26.99 20.72
C THR A 174 -29.38 27.92 20.99
N PHE A 175 -28.57 28.11 19.96
CA PHE A 175 -27.38 28.96 19.91
C PHE A 175 -27.41 29.82 18.63
N SER A 176 -26.66 30.92 18.61
CA SER A 176 -26.27 31.57 17.36
C SER A 176 -25.45 30.60 16.52
N VAL A 177 -24.50 29.90 17.15
CA VAL A 177 -23.75 28.79 16.57
C VAL A 177 -23.16 27.91 17.67
N ALA A 178 -23.25 26.59 17.48
CA ALA A 178 -22.56 25.56 18.25
C ALA A 178 -21.76 24.67 17.29
N THR A 179 -20.50 24.41 17.61
CA THR A 179 -19.57 23.61 16.80
C THR A 179 -18.64 22.81 17.70
N TRP A 180 -17.93 21.83 17.13
CA TRP A 180 -16.87 21.08 17.82
C TRP A 180 -17.35 20.30 19.04
N LEU A 181 -18.41 19.52 18.86
CA LEU A 181 -18.96 18.68 19.92
C LEU A 181 -17.96 17.57 20.27
N PHE A 182 -17.73 17.37 21.56
CA PHE A 182 -16.81 16.34 22.05
C PHE A 182 -17.27 15.82 23.42
N GLY A 183 -17.39 14.51 23.57
CA GLY A 183 -17.72 13.87 24.85
C GLY A 183 -16.49 13.63 25.71
N HIS A 184 -16.54 14.00 26.98
CA HIS A 184 -15.49 13.71 27.96
C HIS A 184 -16.09 13.44 29.34
N GLN A 185 -15.84 12.26 29.89
CA GLN A 185 -16.27 11.84 31.24
C GLN A 185 -17.75 12.15 31.55
N GLY A 186 -18.66 11.68 30.69
CA GLY A 186 -20.10 11.85 30.89
C GLY A 186 -20.61 13.28 30.65
N THR A 187 -19.79 14.17 30.09
CA THR A 187 -20.16 15.55 29.78
C THR A 187 -19.83 15.88 28.33
N LEU A 188 -20.76 16.54 27.64
CA LEU A 188 -20.50 17.14 26.33
C LEU A 188 -19.79 18.47 26.51
N TYR A 189 -18.72 18.70 25.74
CA TYR A 189 -18.04 19.98 25.58
C TYR A 189 -18.12 20.45 24.13
N PHE A 190 -18.20 21.76 23.92
CA PHE A 190 -18.32 22.35 22.59
C PHE A 190 -18.00 23.84 22.58
N ALA A 191 -17.76 24.39 21.39
CA ALA A 191 -17.72 25.83 21.16
C ALA A 191 -19.14 26.35 20.93
N GLY A 192 -19.58 27.33 21.71
CA GLY A 192 -20.95 27.83 21.66
C GLY A 192 -21.02 29.35 21.78
N ASP A 193 -21.93 29.95 21.02
CA ASP A 193 -22.34 31.35 21.15
C ASP A 193 -23.86 31.41 21.34
N ALA A 194 -24.33 31.81 22.52
CA ALA A 194 -25.76 31.80 22.85
C ALA A 194 -26.44 33.16 22.65
N ASP A 195 -25.67 34.24 22.64
CA ASP A 195 -26.12 35.62 22.78
C ASP A 195 -25.39 36.61 21.84
N ASN A 196 -24.70 36.07 20.84
CA ASN A 196 -23.95 36.81 19.81
C ASN A 196 -22.80 37.63 20.41
N THR A 197 -22.19 37.10 21.48
CA THR A 197 -21.04 37.71 22.17
C THR A 197 -19.71 37.09 21.74
N GLY A 198 -19.76 36.01 20.94
CA GLY A 198 -18.61 35.22 20.53
C GLY A 198 -18.69 33.78 21.03
N GLN A 199 -18.09 32.85 20.26
CA GLN A 199 -18.02 31.43 20.66
C GLN A 199 -17.01 31.23 21.79
N GLU A 200 -17.47 30.62 22.87
CA GLU A 200 -16.71 30.29 24.07
C GLU A 200 -16.82 28.80 24.41
N LEU A 201 -16.16 28.35 25.48
CA LEU A 201 -16.23 26.95 25.92
C LEU A 201 -17.53 26.71 26.69
N TRP A 202 -18.35 25.78 26.21
CA TRP A 202 -19.58 25.34 26.85
C TRP A 202 -19.53 23.87 27.22
N LYS A 203 -20.37 23.50 28.18
CA LYS A 203 -20.63 22.11 28.54
C LYS A 203 -22.12 21.80 28.66
N SER A 204 -22.48 20.53 28.54
CA SER A 204 -23.85 20.04 28.74
C SER A 204 -23.88 18.58 29.16
N ASN A 205 -24.90 18.19 29.95
CA ASN A 205 -25.28 16.78 30.13
C ASN A 205 -26.57 16.42 29.33
N GLY A 206 -26.99 17.30 28.42
CA GLY A 206 -28.16 17.09 27.56
C GLY A 206 -29.48 17.64 28.07
N THR A 207 -29.47 18.53 29.06
CA THR A 207 -30.65 19.34 29.39
C THR A 207 -30.36 20.84 29.26
N PHE A 208 -31.40 21.64 29.06
CA PHE A 208 -31.25 23.10 28.97
C PHE A 208 -30.57 23.71 30.20
N ASN A 209 -30.98 23.31 31.41
CA ASN A 209 -30.51 23.89 32.68
C ASN A 209 -29.05 23.58 33.02
N THR A 210 -28.52 22.52 32.44
CA THR A 210 -27.15 22.05 32.64
C THR A 210 -26.24 22.45 31.47
N THR A 211 -26.82 23.13 30.47
CA THR A 211 -26.08 23.63 29.31
C THR A 211 -25.61 25.04 29.65
N GLU A 212 -24.35 25.16 30.02
CA GLU A 212 -23.77 26.39 30.55
C GLU A 212 -22.38 26.65 29.98
N ARG A 213 -22.00 27.93 29.94
CA ARG A 213 -20.66 28.36 29.55
C ARG A 213 -19.70 28.01 30.70
N VAL A 214 -18.66 27.25 30.41
CA VAL A 214 -17.65 26.85 31.40
C VAL A 214 -16.81 28.04 31.81
N ARG A 215 -16.30 28.77 30.82
CA ARG A 215 -15.49 29.97 31.02
C ARG A 215 -15.56 30.85 29.76
N ASP A 216 -15.59 32.15 30.00
CA ASP A 216 -15.40 33.18 28.98
C ASP A 216 -13.91 33.57 28.98
N LEU A 217 -13.21 33.33 27.87
CA LEU A 217 -11.76 33.53 27.79
C LEU A 217 -11.37 34.93 27.28
N ASN A 218 -12.24 35.61 26.52
CA ASN A 218 -11.97 36.93 25.94
C ASN A 218 -12.82 38.07 26.53
N GLY A 219 -13.65 37.78 27.53
CA GLY A 219 -14.51 38.74 28.20
C GLY A 219 -15.83 38.95 27.45
N ALA A 220 -16.61 39.93 27.88
CA ALA A 220 -18.01 40.07 27.47
C ALA A 220 -18.27 40.21 25.96
N ILE A 221 -17.26 40.58 25.16
CA ILE A 221 -17.33 40.61 23.69
C ILE A 221 -16.01 40.06 23.13
N GLY A 222 -16.11 39.03 22.30
CA GLY A 222 -14.97 38.41 21.62
C GLY A 222 -15.04 36.89 21.69
N ALA A 223 -14.76 36.20 20.59
CA ALA A 223 -14.78 34.74 20.55
C ALA A 223 -13.40 34.16 20.86
N SER A 224 -13.32 33.16 21.73
CA SER A 224 -12.13 32.35 21.95
C SER A 224 -12.01 31.15 21.01
N LEU A 225 -13.10 30.82 20.30
CA LEU A 225 -13.17 29.77 19.29
C LEU A 225 -12.53 28.44 19.76
N PRO A 226 -13.00 27.79 20.84
CA PRO A 226 -12.47 26.51 21.27
C PRO A 226 -12.58 25.44 20.18
N VAL A 227 -11.49 24.76 19.86
CA VAL A 227 -11.45 23.73 18.81
C VAL A 227 -10.49 22.60 19.19
N ASN A 228 -10.50 21.52 18.40
CA ASN A 228 -9.56 20.40 18.54
C ASN A 228 -9.51 19.80 19.95
N PHE A 229 -10.71 19.55 20.49
CA PHE A 229 -10.91 18.87 21.76
C PHE A 229 -10.23 17.50 21.77
N HIS A 230 -9.49 17.21 22.83
CA HIS A 230 -8.80 15.92 23.01
C HIS A 230 -8.73 15.55 24.48
N SER A 231 -9.10 14.31 24.82
CA SER A 231 -9.00 13.82 26.20
C SER A 231 -7.62 13.26 26.49
N ALA A 232 -7.06 13.57 27.66
CA ALA A 232 -5.93 12.82 28.22
C ALA A 232 -6.07 12.77 29.76
N GLY A 233 -6.30 11.56 30.29
CA GLY A 233 -6.64 11.36 31.70
C GLY A 233 -7.95 12.05 32.08
N ASP A 234 -7.91 12.78 33.21
CA ASP A 234 -9.05 13.55 33.74
C ASP A 234 -9.23 14.94 33.14
N LEU A 235 -8.41 15.29 32.14
CA LEU A 235 -8.40 16.61 31.55
C LEU A 235 -8.87 16.57 30.11
N LEU A 236 -9.66 17.57 29.75
CA LEU A 236 -9.97 17.90 28.37
C LEU A 236 -9.08 19.04 27.91
N TYR A 237 -8.39 18.83 26.79
CA TYR A 237 -7.54 19.82 26.14
C TYR A 237 -8.22 20.37 24.90
N PHE A 238 -7.98 21.64 24.58
CA PHE A 238 -8.51 22.30 23.40
C PHE A 238 -7.60 23.47 23.01
N ASP A 239 -7.65 23.86 21.74
CA ASP A 239 -6.97 25.08 21.28
C ASP A 239 -7.97 26.24 21.35
N ALA A 240 -7.52 27.40 21.80
CA ALA A 240 -8.35 28.61 21.82
C ALA A 240 -7.49 29.86 21.58
N VAL A 241 -8.10 30.88 20.99
CA VAL A 241 -7.45 32.17 20.72
C VAL A 241 -7.79 33.18 21.82
N THR A 242 -6.75 33.81 22.38
CA THR A 242 -6.91 34.94 23.30
C THR A 242 -5.95 36.07 22.94
N GLY A 243 -5.71 37.01 23.87
CA GLY A 243 -4.64 38.00 23.74
C GLY A 243 -3.23 37.40 23.57
N THR A 244 -3.06 36.11 23.86
CA THR A 244 -1.81 35.36 23.65
C THR A 244 -1.78 34.58 22.32
N GLY A 245 -2.65 34.89 21.36
CA GLY A 245 -2.79 34.10 20.14
C GLY A 245 -3.46 32.74 20.37
N TRP A 246 -3.34 31.85 19.39
CA TRP A 246 -3.83 30.46 19.47
C TRP A 246 -2.89 29.62 20.32
N GLU A 247 -3.40 29.12 21.43
CA GLU A 247 -2.62 28.35 22.40
C GLU A 247 -3.39 27.11 22.87
N LEU A 248 -2.67 26.21 23.54
CA LEU A 248 -3.26 25.03 24.17
C LEU A 248 -3.85 25.39 25.55
N TRP A 249 -5.12 25.08 25.72
CA TRP A 249 -5.87 25.22 26.97
C TRP A 249 -6.28 23.86 27.49
N ARG A 250 -6.59 23.80 28.78
CA ARG A 250 -7.18 22.62 29.42
C ARG A 250 -8.36 23.00 30.30
N THR A 251 -9.23 22.05 30.58
CA THR A 251 -10.34 22.17 31.53
C THR A 251 -10.55 20.87 32.29
N ASP A 252 -10.98 20.98 33.54
CA ASP A 252 -11.57 19.91 34.36
C ASP A 252 -13.11 20.02 34.42
N GLY A 253 -13.69 20.86 33.56
CA GLY A 253 -15.12 21.17 33.53
C GLY A 253 -15.56 22.32 34.45
N THR A 254 -14.64 22.92 35.21
CA THR A 254 -14.91 24.09 36.06
C THR A 254 -14.32 25.37 35.47
N GLN A 255 -14.86 26.51 35.88
CA GLN A 255 -14.32 27.81 35.48
C GLN A 255 -12.87 28.01 35.96
N GLU A 256 -12.56 27.61 37.19
CA GLU A 256 -11.23 27.76 37.79
C GLU A 256 -10.19 26.81 37.16
N GLY A 257 -10.58 25.57 36.86
CA GLY A 257 -9.72 24.59 36.20
C GLY A 257 -9.60 24.76 34.68
N THR A 258 -10.36 25.69 34.07
CA THR A 258 -10.19 26.05 32.67
C THR A 258 -9.09 27.07 32.50
N VAL A 259 -7.87 26.65 32.15
CA VAL A 259 -6.67 27.49 32.16
C VAL A 259 -5.78 27.27 30.94
N LEU A 260 -5.03 28.32 30.59
CA LEU A 260 -3.95 28.24 29.62
C LEU A 260 -2.91 27.24 30.12
N VAL A 261 -2.52 26.29 29.28
CA VAL A 261 -1.49 25.31 29.65
C VAL A 261 -0.13 25.99 29.71
N LYS A 262 0.18 26.78 28.68
CA LYS A 262 1.40 27.58 28.53
C LYS A 262 1.23 28.57 27.37
N ASP A 263 1.77 29.77 27.50
CA ASP A 263 2.03 30.68 26.36
C ASP A 263 3.28 30.16 25.64
N ILE A 264 3.10 29.31 24.63
CA ILE A 264 4.20 28.59 23.97
C ILE A 264 4.97 29.53 23.06
N ASN A 265 4.28 30.41 22.34
CA ASN A 265 4.87 31.45 21.49
C ASN A 265 4.62 32.84 22.10
N PRO A 266 5.56 33.35 22.93
CA PRO A 266 5.26 34.45 23.84
C PRO A 266 4.62 35.67 23.19
N GLY A 267 3.58 36.20 23.84
CA GLY A 267 2.86 37.39 23.39
C GLY A 267 1.69 37.03 22.48
N GLY A 268 1.36 37.88 21.50
CA GLY A 268 0.17 37.67 20.64
C GLY A 268 0.36 36.70 19.47
N ALA A 269 1.42 35.89 19.49
CA ALA A 269 1.75 34.96 18.41
C ALA A 269 1.14 33.58 18.68
N ASN A 270 0.91 32.78 17.63
CA ASN A 270 0.29 31.46 17.80
C ASN A 270 1.34 30.42 18.23
N GLY A 271 1.10 29.75 19.36
CA GLY A 271 1.82 28.55 19.78
C GLY A 271 1.25 27.27 19.17
N THR A 272 -0.07 27.19 18.97
CA THR A 272 -0.75 26.06 18.30
C THR A 272 -1.30 26.45 16.92
N LEU A 273 -1.85 25.48 16.19
CA LEU A 273 -2.46 25.74 14.89
C LEU A 273 -3.86 26.34 15.05
N ASN A 274 -4.17 27.34 14.22
CA ASN A 274 -5.51 27.93 14.09
C ASN A 274 -6.42 27.13 13.12
N SER A 275 -6.35 25.80 13.15
CA SER A 275 -7.02 24.95 12.17
C SER A 275 -8.29 24.30 12.70
N TYR A 276 -9.35 24.40 11.91
CA TYR A 276 -10.63 23.69 12.03
C TYR A 276 -10.56 22.24 11.52
N ALA A 277 -9.43 21.57 11.69
CA ALA A 277 -9.21 20.21 11.24
C ALA A 277 -8.55 19.47 12.40
N ASN A 278 -9.06 18.29 12.76
CA ASN A 278 -8.57 17.45 13.86
C ASN A 278 -7.05 17.53 14.00
N VAL A 279 -6.59 18.37 14.93
CA VAL A 279 -5.17 18.71 15.06
C VAL A 279 -4.40 17.50 15.56
N ALA A 280 -3.17 17.39 15.07
CA ALA A 280 -2.08 16.53 15.52
C ALA A 280 -2.00 16.40 17.06
N LYS A 281 -2.82 15.53 17.66
CA LYS A 281 -2.85 15.24 19.08
C LYS A 281 -2.97 13.73 19.29
N ALA A 282 -2.28 13.23 20.31
CA ALA A 282 -2.39 11.86 20.79
C ALA A 282 -1.98 11.81 22.26
N ASN A 283 -2.34 10.76 22.98
CA ASN A 283 -1.97 10.63 24.38
C ASN A 283 -1.46 9.21 24.69
N LEU A 284 -0.50 9.14 25.60
CA LEU A 284 -0.04 7.90 26.25
C LEU A 284 -0.29 8.05 27.74
N GLY A 285 -1.27 7.31 28.25
CA GLY A 285 -1.85 7.58 29.56
C GLY A 285 -2.39 9.00 29.64
N ASP A 286 -1.99 9.73 30.67
CA ASP A 286 -2.44 11.10 30.96
C ASP A 286 -1.58 12.18 30.29
N THR A 287 -0.52 11.79 29.55
CA THR A 287 0.35 12.74 28.85
C THR A 287 -0.16 12.98 27.45
N LEU A 288 -0.51 14.23 27.16
CA LEU A 288 -0.84 14.68 25.81
C LEU A 288 0.43 14.98 25.03
N TYR A 289 0.47 14.52 23.79
CA TYR A 289 1.44 14.86 22.77
C TYR A 289 0.76 15.67 21.68
N PHE A 290 1.37 16.79 21.31
CA PHE A 290 0.77 17.74 20.38
C PHE A 290 1.83 18.52 19.60
N ARG A 291 1.40 19.11 18.49
CA ARG A 291 2.24 19.98 17.67
C ARG A 291 2.15 21.42 18.17
N ALA A 292 3.30 22.06 18.41
CA ALA A 292 3.35 23.48 18.76
C ALA A 292 4.64 24.16 18.28
N ASN A 293 4.61 25.49 18.20
CA ASN A 293 5.71 26.35 17.72
C ASN A 293 6.02 27.43 18.75
N ASP A 294 7.26 27.51 19.21
CA ASP A 294 7.71 28.49 20.20
C ASP A 294 8.25 29.80 19.58
N GLY A 295 8.07 29.97 18.28
CA GLY A 295 8.62 31.10 17.51
C GLY A 295 10.13 31.00 17.24
N LEU A 296 10.81 30.00 17.78
CA LEU A 296 12.27 29.84 17.68
C LEU A 296 12.67 28.59 16.90
N HIS A 297 11.93 27.49 17.04
CA HIS A 297 12.30 26.16 16.51
C HIS A 297 11.28 25.63 15.49
N GLY A 298 10.36 26.49 15.05
CA GLY A 298 9.26 26.09 14.18
C GLY A 298 8.31 25.12 14.89
N HIS A 299 7.50 24.41 14.12
CA HIS A 299 6.55 23.44 14.68
C HIS A 299 7.25 22.15 15.08
N GLN A 300 7.08 21.73 16.32
CA GLN A 300 7.77 20.58 16.91
C GLN A 300 6.76 19.71 17.66
N LEU A 301 7.18 18.51 18.08
CA LEU A 301 6.43 17.70 19.02
C LEU A 301 6.66 18.22 20.44
N TRP A 302 5.56 18.40 21.16
CA TRP A 302 5.50 18.80 22.55
C TRP A 302 4.74 17.77 23.35
N ARG A 303 5.02 17.71 24.64
CA ARG A 303 4.23 16.94 25.61
C ARG A 303 3.73 17.84 26.74
N THR A 304 2.63 17.43 27.38
CA THR A 304 2.13 18.06 28.61
C THR A 304 1.28 17.08 29.42
N ASN A 305 1.29 17.21 30.74
CA ASN A 305 0.30 16.61 31.65
C ASN A 305 -0.76 17.63 32.10
N GLY A 306 -0.80 18.78 31.43
CA GLY A 306 -1.66 19.90 31.76
C GLY A 306 -0.89 21.06 32.33
N THR A 307 0.19 20.85 33.09
CA THR A 307 0.89 21.95 33.78
C THR A 307 1.90 22.67 32.89
N GLU A 308 2.14 23.97 33.13
CA GLU A 308 3.16 24.74 32.42
C GLU A 308 4.56 24.11 32.50
N ALA A 309 4.93 23.60 33.69
CA ALA A 309 6.22 22.95 33.94
C ALA A 309 6.39 21.64 33.13
N SER A 310 5.32 20.87 32.94
CA SER A 310 5.33 19.66 32.11
C SER A 310 5.29 19.94 30.61
N THR A 311 4.96 21.18 30.23
CA THR A 311 4.72 21.57 28.84
C THR A 311 6.04 21.91 28.17
N VAL A 312 6.63 20.89 27.56
CA VAL A 312 8.00 20.93 27.03
C VAL A 312 8.04 20.36 25.62
N ARG A 313 8.92 20.94 24.82
CA ARG A 313 9.29 20.41 23.51
C ARG A 313 10.09 19.13 23.70
N VAL A 314 9.75 18.07 22.97
CA VAL A 314 10.42 16.76 23.05
C VAL A 314 11.12 16.35 21.76
N SER A 315 10.93 17.11 20.68
CA SER A 315 11.66 16.92 19.42
C SER A 315 12.54 18.14 19.07
N ASN A 316 13.49 17.92 18.18
CA ASN A 316 14.29 18.98 17.57
C ASN A 316 14.58 18.63 16.12
N LEU A 317 13.52 18.45 15.33
CA LEU A 317 13.62 17.99 13.96
C LEU A 317 13.94 19.17 13.02
N PRO A 318 14.90 19.01 12.08
CA PRO A 318 15.09 19.98 11.00
C PRO A 318 13.77 20.17 10.24
N ASP A 319 13.35 21.43 10.06
CA ASP A 319 12.11 21.84 9.40
C ASP A 319 10.81 21.20 9.95
N GLY A 320 10.82 20.86 11.24
CA GLY A 320 9.62 20.67 12.05
C GLY A 320 8.73 19.46 11.77
N VAL A 321 7.74 19.27 12.64
CA VAL A 321 6.65 18.31 12.44
C VAL A 321 5.62 18.96 11.51
N ASP A 322 5.17 18.22 10.50
CA ASP A 322 4.19 18.74 9.56
C ASP A 322 2.81 19.05 10.20
N ALA A 323 2.09 20.01 9.62
CA ALA A 323 0.80 20.53 10.06
C ALA A 323 -0.37 19.54 9.92
N SER A 324 -0.27 18.54 9.03
CA SER A 324 -1.34 17.55 8.79
C SER A 324 -1.15 16.24 9.55
N CYS A 325 -0.02 16.06 10.22
CA CYS A 325 0.35 14.79 10.85
C CYS A 325 -0.51 14.47 12.07
N ARG A 326 -1.36 13.45 11.96
CA ARG A 326 -1.81 12.71 13.14
C ARG A 326 -0.58 12.08 13.82
N PHE A 327 -0.68 11.81 15.13
CA PHE A 327 0.37 11.14 15.90
C PHE A 327 -0.04 9.71 16.24
N PRO A 328 0.10 8.74 15.31
CA PRO A 328 -0.09 7.34 15.63
C PRO A 328 0.76 6.94 16.83
N ILE A 329 0.14 6.19 17.73
CA ILE A 329 0.83 5.55 18.84
C ILE A 329 1.09 4.11 18.43
N ASN A 330 2.36 3.70 18.41
CA ASN A 330 2.74 2.33 18.14
C ASN A 330 3.79 1.87 19.15
N ALA A 331 3.59 0.71 19.76
CA ALA A 331 4.48 0.13 20.78
C ALA A 331 4.89 1.12 21.90
N GLY A 332 3.99 2.02 22.30
CA GLY A 332 4.25 3.04 23.33
C GLY A 332 5.06 4.26 22.84
N GLN A 333 5.33 4.36 21.55
CA GLN A 333 6.05 5.47 20.91
C GLN A 333 5.10 6.36 20.13
N VAL A 334 5.42 7.65 20.06
CA VAL A 334 4.67 8.67 19.32
C VAL A 334 5.30 8.84 17.95
N LEU A 335 4.59 8.44 16.91
CA LEU A 335 5.09 8.52 15.53
C LEU A 335 4.80 9.89 14.92
N MET A 336 5.79 10.47 14.27
CA MET A 336 5.75 11.79 13.65
C MET A 336 6.21 11.70 12.20
N ASN A 337 5.44 12.24 11.27
CA ASN A 337 5.87 12.40 9.89
C ASN A 337 6.46 13.81 9.67
N ASN A 338 7.53 13.87 8.88
CA ASN A 338 8.20 15.10 8.43
C ASN A 338 8.36 15.00 6.90
N TYR A 339 7.74 15.93 6.17
CA TYR A 339 7.69 15.90 4.69
C TYR A 339 9.05 16.11 4.01
N ILE A 340 10.09 16.50 4.75
CA ILE A 340 11.42 16.77 4.21
C ILE A 340 12.35 15.57 4.39
N THR A 341 12.08 14.68 5.34
CA THR A 341 12.80 13.41 5.49
C THR A 341 12.11 12.32 4.68
N ASP A 342 12.84 11.28 4.27
CA ASP A 342 12.31 10.10 3.57
C ASP A 342 11.64 9.09 4.53
N ARG A 343 11.74 9.32 5.84
CA ARG A 343 11.25 8.45 6.92
C ARG A 343 10.51 9.21 8.01
N TRP A 344 9.65 8.52 8.75
CA TRP A 344 9.02 9.01 9.97
C TRP A 344 10.00 8.97 11.13
N TRP A 345 9.67 9.69 12.19
CA TRP A 345 10.37 9.72 13.46
C TRP A 345 9.50 9.12 14.55
N ALA A 346 10.11 8.48 15.54
CA ALA A 346 9.45 7.97 16.72
C ALA A 346 10.04 8.68 17.94
N TYR A 347 9.17 9.23 18.76
CA TYR A 347 9.51 9.67 20.09
C TYR A 347 9.15 8.58 21.10
N ASP A 348 10.15 8.15 21.88
CA ASP A 348 9.98 7.16 22.93
C ASP A 348 9.93 7.87 24.30
N PRO A 349 8.78 7.90 24.98
CA PRO A 349 8.65 8.53 26.30
C PRO A 349 9.44 7.82 27.40
N ALA A 350 9.74 6.53 27.26
CA ALA A 350 10.45 5.76 28.29
C ALA A 350 11.94 6.10 28.34
N THR A 351 12.53 6.42 27.19
CA THR A 351 13.94 6.81 27.07
C THR A 351 14.15 8.31 26.85
N ASP A 352 13.07 9.06 26.60
CA ASP A 352 13.08 10.49 26.25
C ASP A 352 13.91 10.78 24.99
N THR A 353 13.86 9.87 24.01
CA THR A 353 14.64 9.96 22.77
C THR A 353 13.75 10.06 21.55
N THR A 354 14.15 10.90 20.60
CA THR A 354 13.56 10.95 19.26
C THR A 354 14.51 10.30 18.26
N LEU A 355 14.07 9.24 17.59
CA LEU A 355 14.86 8.50 16.60
C LEU A 355 14.14 8.40 15.27
N GLN A 356 14.89 8.39 14.18
CA GLN A 356 14.33 8.14 12.86
C GLN A 356 13.94 6.66 12.76
N THR A 357 12.74 6.38 12.30
CA THR A 357 12.23 5.03 12.07
C THR A 357 12.61 4.55 10.67
N ASN A 358 12.22 3.32 10.34
CA ASN A 358 12.25 2.83 8.96
C ASN A 358 10.88 2.93 8.28
N TYR A 359 9.87 3.55 8.91
CA TYR A 359 8.62 3.83 8.23
C TYR A 359 8.85 4.91 7.17
N PRO A 360 8.45 4.69 5.90
CA PRO A 360 8.63 5.68 4.85
C PRO A 360 7.74 6.89 5.08
N SER A 361 8.26 8.09 4.82
CA SER A 361 7.52 9.34 4.94
C SER A 361 6.64 9.59 3.72
N ALA A 362 5.82 10.63 3.84
CA ALA A 362 4.96 11.08 2.76
C ALA A 362 5.69 11.74 1.58
N TYR A 363 7.03 11.72 1.51
CA TYR A 363 7.72 11.82 0.21
C TYR A 363 7.19 10.76 -0.78
N TYR A 364 6.72 9.63 -0.26
CA TYR A 364 6.10 8.53 -1.01
C TYR A 364 4.55 8.56 -1.02
N PHE A 365 3.89 9.42 -0.22
CA PHE A 365 2.43 9.47 -0.07
C PHE A 365 1.89 10.82 -0.60
N ASN A 366 0.64 10.88 -1.06
CA ASN A 366 0.01 12.20 -1.33
C ASN A 366 -0.46 12.86 -0.02
N TRP A 367 -0.62 14.20 -0.04
CA TRP A 367 -1.13 15.11 0.99
C TRP A 367 -2.38 14.59 1.74
N ALA A 368 -3.18 13.70 1.12
CA ALA A 368 -4.39 13.14 1.72
C ALA A 368 -4.16 11.98 2.71
N GLY A 369 -2.91 11.63 3.06
CA GLY A 369 -2.61 10.78 4.22
C GLY A 369 -3.27 9.40 4.23
N LYS A 370 -3.34 8.73 3.08
CA LYS A 370 -4.00 7.42 2.94
C LYS A 370 -3.10 6.28 3.40
N TYR A 371 -2.92 6.17 4.72
CA TYR A 371 -2.25 5.05 5.36
C TYR A 371 -3.14 4.40 6.40
N VAL A 372 -2.92 3.12 6.65
CA VAL A 372 -3.59 2.34 7.69
C VAL A 372 -2.51 1.61 8.48
N PHE A 373 -2.53 1.76 9.81
CA PHE A 373 -1.78 0.86 10.66
C PHE A 373 -2.61 -0.39 10.94
N LEU A 374 -2.01 -1.55 10.75
CA LEU A 374 -2.50 -2.81 11.30
C LEU A 374 -1.37 -3.36 12.17
N GLU A 375 -1.59 -3.39 13.47
CA GLU A 375 -0.55 -3.68 14.46
C GLU A 375 0.68 -2.77 14.26
N GLN A 376 1.87 -3.35 14.06
CA GLN A 376 3.11 -2.61 13.82
C GLN A 376 3.36 -2.31 12.33
N SER A 377 2.52 -2.82 11.44
CA SER A 377 2.68 -2.68 10.00
C SER A 377 1.94 -1.45 9.49
N LEU A 378 2.68 -0.56 8.85
CA LEU A 378 2.16 0.58 8.10
C LEU A 378 1.81 0.13 6.68
N PHE A 379 0.54 0.22 6.32
CA PHE A 379 0.06 0.05 4.95
C PHE A 379 -0.19 1.41 4.32
N TYR A 380 0.25 1.60 3.08
CA TYR A 380 0.10 2.89 2.38
C TYR A 380 0.04 2.71 0.87
N ALA A 381 -0.53 3.71 0.18
CA ALA A 381 -0.46 3.80 -1.28
C ALA A 381 0.77 4.62 -1.70
N GLY A 382 1.66 4.04 -2.50
CA GLY A 382 2.89 4.67 -2.96
C GLY A 382 2.74 5.42 -4.28
N LYS A 383 3.42 6.56 -4.43
CA LYS A 383 3.55 7.29 -5.69
C LYS A 383 4.72 6.73 -6.53
N ASP A 384 4.51 5.65 -7.28
CA ASP A 384 5.46 5.31 -8.35
C ASP A 384 5.16 6.11 -9.63
N THR A 385 6.20 6.72 -10.18
CA THR A 385 6.19 7.51 -11.43
C THR A 385 6.17 6.66 -12.70
N ALA A 386 6.37 5.33 -12.59
CA ALA A 386 6.42 4.43 -13.74
C ALA A 386 5.19 3.51 -13.89
N TYR A 387 4.55 3.05 -12.80
CA TYR A 387 3.55 1.98 -12.86
C TYR A 387 2.23 2.22 -12.12
N GLY A 388 1.98 3.42 -11.59
CA GLY A 388 0.73 3.71 -10.90
C GLY A 388 0.68 3.11 -9.49
N CYS A 389 -0.47 3.27 -8.82
CA CYS A 389 -0.58 3.27 -7.36
C CYS A 389 -0.58 1.87 -6.71
N GLU A 390 0.57 1.38 -6.26
CA GLU A 390 0.73 0.13 -5.50
C GLU A 390 0.40 0.26 -4.00
N LEU A 391 -0.04 -0.84 -3.39
CA LEU A 391 -0.14 -1.00 -1.93
C LEU A 391 1.22 -1.45 -1.38
N TRP A 392 1.70 -0.75 -0.37
CA TRP A 392 2.97 -1.03 0.27
C TRP A 392 2.79 -1.35 1.74
N ARG A 393 3.73 -2.12 2.28
CA ARG A 393 3.84 -2.42 3.70
C ARG A 393 5.22 -2.05 4.22
N ALA A 394 5.28 -1.44 5.40
CA ALA A 394 6.51 -1.22 6.16
C ALA A 394 6.33 -1.61 7.62
N ASP A 395 7.27 -2.36 8.18
CA ASP A 395 7.20 -2.86 9.58
C ASP A 395 8.08 -2.03 10.53
N GLY A 396 8.77 -1.01 10.00
CA GLY A 396 9.55 -0.06 10.78
C GLY A 396 10.90 -0.58 11.28
N GLN A 397 11.32 -1.79 10.93
CA GLN A 397 12.57 -2.42 11.39
C GLN A 397 13.81 -1.98 10.60
N PRO A 398 15.01 -1.89 11.22
CA PRO A 398 16.23 -1.51 10.54
C PRO A 398 16.56 -2.46 9.37
N GLY A 399 16.70 -1.90 8.17
CA GLY A 399 17.00 -2.67 6.96
C GLY A 399 15.77 -3.20 6.22
N ASP A 400 14.55 -2.87 6.67
CA ASP A 400 13.34 -3.12 5.89
C ASP A 400 13.46 -2.36 4.56
N ALA A 401 13.70 -3.09 3.47
CA ALA A 401 13.41 -2.60 2.14
C ALA A 401 11.91 -2.32 2.04
N HIS A 402 11.51 -1.34 1.23
CA HIS A 402 10.12 -1.18 0.84
C HIS A 402 9.64 -2.52 0.27
N ARG A 403 8.90 -3.31 1.06
CA ARG A 403 8.38 -4.58 0.58
C ARG A 403 7.21 -4.22 -0.31
N THR A 404 7.43 -4.27 -1.62
CA THR A 404 6.35 -4.28 -2.59
C THR A 404 5.43 -5.43 -2.22
N GLN A 405 4.20 -5.11 -1.83
CA GLN A 405 3.14 -6.09 -1.94
C GLN A 405 2.53 -5.85 -3.31
N GLU A 406 3.11 -6.51 -4.32
CA GLU A 406 2.62 -6.39 -5.69
C GLU A 406 1.18 -6.87 -5.75
N THR A 407 0.26 -5.91 -5.74
CA THR A 407 -1.06 -6.11 -6.32
C THR A 407 -0.92 -5.79 -7.81
N HIS A 408 -0.54 -6.78 -8.61
CA HIS A 408 -0.56 -6.70 -10.08
C HIS A 408 -1.99 -6.61 -10.63
N PHE A 409 -2.80 -5.68 -10.12
CA PHE A 409 -4.13 -5.37 -10.61
C PHE A 409 -4.19 -3.96 -11.21
N THR A 410 -3.15 -3.15 -11.05
CA THR A 410 -3.15 -1.76 -11.51
C THR A 410 -2.28 -1.52 -12.72
N ASP A 411 -2.80 -1.90 -13.88
CA ASP A 411 -2.28 -1.50 -15.19
C ASP A 411 -2.64 -0.02 -15.46
N ASN A 412 -2.20 0.92 -14.61
CA ASN A 412 -2.43 2.36 -14.81
C ASN A 412 -1.25 2.97 -15.56
N TRP A 413 -1.20 2.73 -16.87
CA TRP A 413 -0.16 3.20 -17.79
C TRP A 413 -0.12 4.72 -18.01
N LEU A 414 -0.99 5.51 -17.33
CA LEU A 414 -1.17 6.95 -17.58
C LEU A 414 -1.53 7.74 -16.31
N ALA A 415 -0.76 7.60 -15.23
CA ALA A 415 -0.89 8.53 -14.10
C ALA A 415 -0.26 9.89 -14.47
N THR A 416 -1.09 10.85 -14.92
CA THR A 416 -0.71 12.26 -14.85
C THR A 416 -0.73 12.71 -13.38
N ALA A 417 -0.05 13.82 -13.05
CA ALA A 417 -0.02 14.37 -11.70
C ALA A 417 -1.42 14.75 -11.13
N GLU A 418 -2.48 14.65 -11.94
CA GLU A 418 -3.85 15.06 -11.62
C GLU A 418 -4.81 13.88 -11.34
N GLN A 419 -4.39 12.61 -11.48
CA GLN A 419 -5.29 11.47 -11.23
C GLN A 419 -5.38 11.04 -9.76
N PRO A 420 -6.58 10.65 -9.25
CA PRO A 420 -6.75 10.19 -7.88
C PRO A 420 -6.07 8.84 -7.62
N PHE A 421 -5.35 8.75 -6.50
CA PHE A 421 -4.61 7.57 -6.04
C PHE A 421 -5.51 6.48 -5.45
N THR A 422 -4.99 5.24 -5.39
CA THR A 422 -5.54 4.13 -4.58
C THR A 422 -5.97 4.65 -3.22
N SER A 423 -7.20 4.37 -2.81
CA SER A 423 -7.73 4.81 -1.52
C SER A 423 -7.66 3.67 -0.52
N LEU A 424 -6.99 3.86 0.62
CA LEU A 424 -7.15 2.96 1.75
C LEU A 424 -8.39 3.39 2.53
N LEU A 425 -9.31 2.46 2.76
CA LEU A 425 -10.56 2.69 3.49
C LEU A 425 -10.40 2.43 5.00
N GLY A 426 -9.56 1.46 5.37
CA GLY A 426 -9.36 1.05 6.75
C GLY A 426 -8.94 -0.41 6.85
N SER A 427 -9.15 -0.99 8.03
CA SER A 427 -8.98 -2.43 8.28
C SER A 427 -10.19 -3.02 8.99
N THR A 428 -10.46 -4.30 8.72
CA THR A 428 -11.55 -5.08 9.31
C THR A 428 -11.12 -6.55 9.38
N TYR A 429 -11.36 -7.21 10.52
CA TYR A 429 -10.98 -8.61 10.76
C TYR A 429 -9.54 -8.98 10.33
N GLY A 430 -8.58 -8.10 10.62
CA GLY A 430 -7.17 -8.31 10.27
C GLY A 430 -6.82 -8.08 8.80
N LYS A 431 -7.78 -7.69 7.96
CA LYS A 431 -7.58 -7.35 6.54
C LYS A 431 -7.52 -5.85 6.33
N VAL A 432 -6.73 -5.42 5.36
CA VAL A 432 -6.66 -4.02 4.90
C VAL A 432 -7.54 -3.86 3.66
N LEU A 433 -8.44 -2.87 3.65
CA LEU A 433 -9.31 -2.60 2.51
C LEU A 433 -8.85 -1.38 1.73
N PHE A 434 -8.83 -1.53 0.40
CA PHE A 434 -8.40 -0.46 -0.49
C PHE A 434 -9.12 -0.51 -1.84
N THR A 435 -9.22 0.64 -2.50
CA THR A 435 -9.74 0.77 -3.86
C THR A 435 -8.62 1.10 -4.81
N GLN A 436 -8.72 0.65 -6.05
CA GLN A 436 -7.76 1.03 -7.09
C GLN A 436 -7.89 2.53 -7.47
N ALA A 437 -6.76 3.13 -7.86
CA ALA A 437 -6.71 4.49 -8.38
C ALA A 437 -7.66 4.72 -9.57
N ARG A 438 -8.36 5.86 -9.55
CA ARG A 438 -9.28 6.26 -10.62
C ARG A 438 -8.47 6.73 -11.83
N SER A 439 -8.64 6.08 -12.96
CA SER A 439 -8.30 6.69 -14.26
C SER A 439 -9.45 7.57 -14.73
N ALA A 440 -9.17 8.69 -15.40
CA ALA A 440 -10.18 9.51 -16.08
C ALA A 440 -11.00 8.72 -17.13
N TYR A 441 -10.53 7.51 -17.49
CA TYR A 441 -11.21 6.59 -18.40
C TYR A 441 -11.96 5.45 -17.70
N ASN A 442 -11.79 5.27 -16.39
CA ASN A 442 -12.44 4.19 -15.65
C ASN A 442 -13.78 4.68 -15.10
N LEU A 443 -14.87 4.15 -15.65
CA LEU A 443 -16.23 4.38 -15.14
C LEU A 443 -16.47 3.61 -13.82
N HIS A 444 -15.68 2.57 -13.57
CA HIS A 444 -15.76 1.72 -12.40
C HIS A 444 -14.43 1.64 -11.63
N VAL A 445 -14.52 1.44 -10.32
CA VAL A 445 -13.39 1.30 -9.40
C VAL A 445 -13.56 0.01 -8.59
N PRO A 446 -12.66 -0.98 -8.77
CA PRO A 446 -12.66 -2.18 -7.95
C PRO A 446 -12.15 -1.90 -6.54
N MET A 447 -12.73 -2.61 -5.58
CA MET A 447 -12.37 -2.65 -4.16
C MET A 447 -11.81 -4.02 -3.81
N PHE A 448 -10.74 -4.03 -3.02
CA PHE A 448 -9.99 -5.22 -2.64
C PHE A 448 -9.87 -5.33 -1.12
N SER A 449 -9.74 -6.57 -0.65
CA SER A 449 -9.25 -6.88 0.69
C SER A 449 -7.87 -7.52 0.61
N HIS A 450 -6.95 -7.07 1.44
CA HIS A 450 -5.62 -7.66 1.61
C HIS A 450 -5.54 -8.34 2.98
N ASP A 451 -5.25 -9.64 3.01
CA ASP A 451 -4.99 -10.38 4.24
C ASP A 451 -3.48 -10.51 4.46
N PRO A 452 -2.87 -9.71 5.35
CA PRO A 452 -1.43 -9.75 5.61
C PRO A 452 -0.96 -11.04 6.31
N ALA A 453 -1.88 -11.80 6.91
CA ALA A 453 -1.61 -13.11 7.51
C ALA A 453 -1.79 -14.27 6.51
N GLY A 454 -2.34 -14.00 5.32
CA GLY A 454 -2.60 -15.01 4.29
C GLY A 454 -1.37 -15.32 3.45
N MET A 455 -0.75 -16.48 3.66
CA MET A 455 0.34 -16.96 2.81
C MET A 455 -0.22 -17.46 1.46
N TYR A 456 -0.09 -16.69 0.38
CA TYR A 456 -0.37 -17.20 -0.96
C TYR A 456 0.90 -17.79 -1.58
N CYS A 457 0.93 -19.12 -1.69
CA CYS A 457 1.96 -19.87 -2.40
C CYS A 457 1.38 -20.36 -3.73
N PRO A 458 1.46 -19.56 -4.83
CA PRO A 458 0.93 -19.98 -6.12
C PRO A 458 1.72 -21.16 -6.69
N PRO A 459 1.07 -22.15 -7.31
CA PRO A 459 1.76 -23.23 -7.98
C PRO A 459 2.47 -22.79 -9.26
N PRO A 460 3.46 -23.58 -9.74
CA PRO A 460 4.08 -23.39 -11.04
C PRO A 460 3.14 -23.33 -12.23
N TYR A 461 3.17 -22.26 -13.02
CA TYR A 461 2.39 -22.17 -14.27
C TYR A 461 3.20 -22.51 -15.53
N SER A 462 4.52 -22.67 -15.41
CA SER A 462 5.39 -23.04 -16.53
C SER A 462 6.47 -24.05 -16.11
N ALA A 463 6.37 -25.27 -16.66
CA ALA A 463 7.39 -26.30 -16.52
C ALA A 463 7.48 -27.13 -17.82
N LEU A 464 8.66 -27.66 -18.12
CA LEU A 464 8.95 -28.36 -19.37
C LEU A 464 9.75 -29.64 -19.11
N GLY A 465 9.33 -30.75 -19.72
CA GLY A 465 10.07 -32.01 -19.69
C GLY A 465 11.11 -32.07 -20.82
N ILE A 466 12.38 -32.30 -20.49
CA ILE A 466 13.50 -32.36 -21.43
C ILE A 466 14.26 -33.66 -21.22
N PRO A 467 14.35 -34.54 -22.24
CA PRO A 467 15.03 -35.82 -22.09
C PRO A 467 16.54 -35.64 -22.17
N VAL A 468 17.28 -36.22 -21.22
CA VAL A 468 18.75 -36.14 -21.17
C VAL A 468 19.35 -37.51 -21.46
N ALA A 469 20.37 -37.55 -22.32
CA ALA A 469 20.97 -38.80 -22.76
C ALA A 469 21.70 -39.49 -21.59
N GLY A 470 21.25 -40.69 -21.23
CA GLY A 470 21.83 -41.50 -20.16
C GLY A 470 21.31 -41.18 -18.76
N ALA A 471 20.34 -40.26 -18.63
CA ALA A 471 19.72 -39.87 -17.36
C ALA A 471 18.29 -39.37 -17.61
N GLY A 472 17.29 -40.23 -17.40
CA GLY A 472 15.91 -39.83 -17.12
C GLY A 472 15.25 -38.74 -17.99
N LEU A 473 14.23 -38.09 -17.40
CA LEU A 473 13.59 -36.87 -17.91
C LEU A 473 13.90 -35.73 -16.94
N HIS A 474 14.42 -34.60 -17.41
CA HIS A 474 14.55 -33.39 -16.59
C HIS A 474 13.28 -32.55 -16.70
N VAL A 475 12.64 -32.24 -15.57
CA VAL A 475 11.57 -31.24 -15.51
C VAL A 475 12.18 -29.90 -15.16
N VAL A 476 12.25 -28.98 -16.12
CA VAL A 476 12.71 -27.61 -15.93
C VAL A 476 11.53 -26.75 -15.50
N ILE A 477 11.66 -26.09 -14.35
CA ILE A 477 10.62 -25.26 -13.73
C ILE A 477 11.03 -23.81 -13.94
N ALA A 478 10.28 -23.07 -14.76
CA ALA A 478 10.68 -21.72 -15.14
C ALA A 478 10.37 -20.71 -14.03
N ARG A 479 11.32 -19.78 -13.81
CA ARG A 479 11.14 -18.48 -13.14
C ARG A 479 10.30 -18.47 -11.85
N TRP A 480 10.81 -19.10 -10.81
CA TRP A 480 10.42 -18.72 -9.44
C TRP A 480 11.62 -18.13 -8.72
N ALA A 481 11.38 -17.12 -7.88
CA ALA A 481 12.38 -16.66 -6.92
C ALA A 481 12.81 -17.82 -6.01
N ASP A 482 13.92 -17.65 -5.28
CA ASP A 482 14.60 -18.67 -4.46
C ASP A 482 13.78 -19.17 -3.24
N TYR A 483 12.50 -19.49 -3.43
CA TYR A 483 11.66 -20.11 -2.42
C TYR A 483 11.90 -21.61 -2.39
N GLY A 484 12.25 -22.12 -1.21
CA GLY A 484 12.10 -23.49 -0.70
C GLY A 484 12.37 -24.70 -1.59
N GLU A 485 12.00 -25.88 -1.09
CA GLU A 485 12.01 -27.16 -1.81
C GLU A 485 10.86 -27.21 -2.83
N LYS A 486 11.04 -27.92 -3.95
CA LYS A 486 10.00 -28.16 -4.96
C LYS A 486 9.69 -29.64 -4.98
N LEU A 487 8.41 -29.99 -5.06
CA LEU A 487 7.94 -31.36 -5.21
C LEU A 487 7.35 -31.52 -6.61
N VAL A 488 7.89 -32.45 -7.38
CA VAL A 488 7.38 -32.83 -8.70
C VAL A 488 6.70 -34.18 -8.56
N ARG A 489 5.43 -34.26 -8.97
CA ARG A 489 4.74 -35.54 -9.17
C ARG A 489 4.64 -35.85 -10.65
N TYR A 490 4.81 -37.12 -11.01
CA TYR A 490 4.76 -37.56 -12.40
C TYR A 490 4.13 -38.95 -12.54
N ARG A 491 3.61 -39.25 -13.74
CA ARG A 491 2.99 -40.55 -14.09
C ARG A 491 2.86 -40.73 -15.60
N PRO A 492 2.70 -41.97 -16.11
CA PRO A 492 2.20 -42.19 -17.46
C PRO A 492 0.78 -41.61 -17.64
N PRO A 493 0.41 -41.05 -18.81
CA PRO A 493 -0.93 -40.55 -19.06
C PRO A 493 -2.00 -41.61 -18.77
N GLY A 494 -3.04 -41.21 -18.03
CA GLY A 494 -4.14 -42.11 -17.64
C GLY A 494 -3.85 -43.05 -16.46
N SER A 495 -2.62 -43.09 -15.93
CA SER A 495 -2.32 -43.82 -14.68
C SER A 495 -2.98 -43.14 -13.47
N LEU A 496 -3.41 -43.94 -12.48
CA LEU A 496 -3.92 -43.41 -11.20
C LEU A 496 -2.81 -43.27 -10.14
N LEU A 497 -1.64 -43.86 -10.37
CA LEU A 497 -0.51 -43.85 -9.43
C LEU A 497 0.47 -42.74 -9.81
N TRP A 498 0.79 -41.90 -8.82
CA TRP A 498 1.78 -40.83 -8.93
C TRP A 498 3.08 -41.24 -8.27
N GLU A 499 4.19 -41.01 -8.95
CA GLU A 499 5.52 -40.99 -8.35
C GLU A 499 5.91 -39.54 -8.02
N THR A 500 6.85 -39.34 -7.10
CA THR A 500 7.26 -38.02 -6.64
C THR A 500 8.76 -37.91 -6.45
N THR A 501 9.32 -36.75 -6.76
CA THR A 501 10.71 -36.38 -6.45
C THR A 501 10.79 -34.95 -5.92
N THR A 502 11.82 -34.63 -5.14
CA THR A 502 12.08 -33.27 -4.66
C THR A 502 13.32 -32.65 -5.27
N THR A 503 13.34 -31.32 -5.37
CA THR A 503 14.50 -30.55 -5.82
C THR A 503 14.54 -29.16 -5.17
N ASN A 504 15.72 -28.63 -4.92
CA ASN A 504 15.91 -27.25 -4.45
C ASN A 504 16.31 -26.30 -5.58
N THR A 505 16.48 -26.81 -6.80
CA THR A 505 16.93 -26.03 -7.96
C THR A 505 15.76 -25.70 -8.91
N GLY A 506 16.05 -24.99 -10.00
CA GLY A 506 15.08 -24.74 -11.08
C GLY A 506 14.74 -25.97 -11.94
N PHE A 507 15.18 -27.19 -11.56
CA PHE A 507 14.84 -28.41 -12.29
C PHE A 507 14.81 -29.64 -11.38
N ALA A 508 14.03 -30.66 -11.76
CA ALA A 508 14.01 -31.98 -11.15
C ALA A 508 14.47 -33.04 -12.15
N GLU A 509 15.29 -33.99 -11.70
CA GLU A 509 15.67 -35.17 -12.48
C GLU A 509 14.71 -36.31 -12.13
N LEU A 510 14.03 -36.86 -13.15
CA LEU A 510 13.10 -37.97 -13.03
C LEU A 510 13.75 -39.23 -13.58
N ASP A 511 13.88 -40.28 -12.77
CA ASP A 511 14.39 -41.59 -13.22
C ASP A 511 13.30 -42.38 -13.97
N VAL A 512 12.99 -41.93 -15.18
CA VAL A 512 11.92 -42.49 -16.03
C VAL A 512 12.43 -42.80 -17.44
N ASP A 513 11.77 -43.73 -18.13
CA ASP A 513 12.01 -43.95 -19.55
C ASP A 513 11.48 -42.77 -20.36
N ALA A 514 12.40 -41.88 -20.75
CA ALA A 514 12.10 -40.71 -21.57
C ALA A 514 11.59 -41.05 -22.99
N GLY A 515 11.56 -42.32 -23.39
CA GLY A 515 10.90 -42.79 -24.62
C GLY A 515 9.37 -42.92 -24.51
N GLN A 516 8.79 -42.75 -23.32
CA GLN A 516 7.35 -42.84 -23.06
C GLN A 516 6.74 -41.47 -22.73
N PRO A 517 5.45 -41.24 -23.05
CA PRO A 517 4.76 -40.02 -22.65
C PRO A 517 4.56 -39.97 -21.13
N LEU A 518 4.56 -38.76 -20.57
CA LEU A 518 4.46 -38.50 -19.13
C LEU A 518 3.57 -37.29 -18.86
N GLU A 519 2.77 -37.34 -17.80
CA GLU A 519 2.13 -36.19 -17.20
C GLU A 519 2.85 -35.85 -15.89
N PHE A 520 3.08 -34.57 -15.64
CA PHE A 520 3.67 -34.12 -14.40
C PHE A 520 3.03 -32.82 -13.90
N SER A 521 3.18 -32.57 -12.61
CA SER A 521 2.66 -31.39 -11.93
C SER A 521 3.62 -31.07 -10.79
N VAL A 522 3.73 -29.78 -10.48
CA VAL A 522 4.75 -29.26 -9.57
C VAL A 522 4.05 -28.47 -8.49
N LYS A 523 4.55 -28.55 -7.26
CA LYS A 523 4.24 -27.61 -6.19
C LYS A 523 5.53 -27.15 -5.52
N VAL A 524 5.50 -25.97 -4.93
CA VAL A 524 6.67 -25.31 -4.34
C VAL A 524 6.42 -25.08 -2.86
N ASP A 525 7.47 -25.21 -2.06
CA ASP A 525 7.45 -24.83 -0.65
C ASP A 525 7.76 -23.35 -0.53
N CYS A 526 6.84 -22.60 0.07
CA CYS A 526 7.01 -21.20 0.39
C CYS A 526 7.20 -21.10 1.91
N ASP A 527 8.46 -21.20 2.35
CA ASP A 527 8.85 -21.03 3.76
C ASP A 527 8.09 -21.96 4.74
N GLY A 528 7.99 -23.25 4.40
CA GLY A 528 7.43 -24.30 5.26
C GLY A 528 5.95 -24.62 5.02
N ALA A 529 5.30 -23.96 4.04
CA ALA A 529 4.01 -24.39 3.53
C ALA A 529 4.00 -24.52 2.00
N TRP A 530 3.43 -25.63 1.54
CA TRP A 530 3.38 -26.02 0.13
C TRP A 530 2.25 -25.30 -0.63
N SER A 531 2.52 -24.91 -1.88
CA SER A 531 1.48 -24.52 -2.84
C SER A 531 0.50 -25.65 -3.11
N GLU A 532 -0.64 -25.30 -3.71
CA GLU A 532 -1.44 -26.26 -4.47
C GLU A 532 -0.58 -26.91 -5.58
N TRP A 533 -1.11 -27.97 -6.20
CA TRP A 533 -0.47 -28.52 -7.38
C TRP A 533 -0.73 -27.64 -8.60
N SER A 534 0.29 -27.46 -9.45
CA SER A 534 0.13 -26.85 -10.76
C SER A 534 -0.92 -27.55 -11.61
N PRO A 535 -1.45 -26.88 -12.65
CA PRO A 535 -2.04 -27.58 -13.78
C PRO A 535 -1.14 -28.71 -14.29
N LEU A 536 -1.75 -29.71 -14.92
CA LEU A 536 -1.00 -30.83 -15.50
C LEU A 536 -0.20 -30.35 -16.71
N PHE A 537 1.09 -30.66 -16.70
CA PHE A 537 1.98 -30.54 -17.84
C PHE A 537 2.12 -31.91 -18.51
N SER A 538 2.20 -31.93 -19.84
CA SER A 538 2.37 -33.15 -20.61
C SER A 538 3.70 -33.14 -21.35
N TYR A 539 4.42 -34.25 -21.29
CA TYR A 539 5.58 -34.59 -22.10
C TYR A 539 5.19 -35.73 -23.04
N ASP A 540 5.33 -35.53 -24.35
CA ASP A 540 5.07 -36.56 -25.36
C ASP A 540 6.27 -36.66 -26.30
N PRO A 541 7.07 -37.74 -26.22
CA PRO A 541 8.25 -37.93 -27.08
C PRO A 541 7.90 -38.24 -28.54
N ALA A 542 6.63 -38.55 -28.85
CA ALA A 542 6.15 -38.82 -30.20
C ALA A 542 5.56 -37.57 -30.89
N GLN A 543 5.31 -36.48 -30.16
CA GLN A 543 4.90 -35.20 -30.76
C GLN A 543 5.99 -34.70 -31.69
N VAL A 544 5.63 -34.54 -32.96
CA VAL A 544 6.47 -33.95 -33.99
C VAL A 544 6.21 -32.44 -33.99
N PRO A 545 7.21 -31.56 -33.78
CA PRO A 545 7.05 -30.15 -34.09
C PRO A 545 6.79 -30.04 -35.61
N THR A 546 5.54 -29.84 -36.03
CA THR A 546 5.19 -29.78 -37.45
C THR A 546 5.62 -28.44 -38.04
N GLY A 547 6.68 -28.43 -38.86
CA GLY A 547 7.07 -27.26 -39.67
C GLY A 547 8.56 -27.28 -40.08
N LEU A 548 8.86 -26.82 -41.31
CA LEU A 548 10.23 -26.68 -41.86
C LEU A 548 11.09 -25.57 -41.21
N TYR A 549 10.67 -25.04 -40.06
CA TYR A 549 11.36 -24.04 -39.25
C TYR A 549 11.33 -24.52 -37.80
N GLN A 550 12.28 -25.37 -37.42
CA GLN A 550 12.30 -26.00 -36.10
C GLN A 550 12.81 -25.04 -35.01
N GLU A 551 11.88 -24.40 -34.29
CA GLU A 551 12.14 -23.85 -32.95
C GLU A 551 11.98 -24.99 -31.93
N GLY A 552 13.01 -25.84 -31.80
CA GLY A 552 13.12 -26.66 -30.58
C GLY A 552 13.25 -25.74 -29.38
N SER A 553 12.58 -26.07 -28.27
CA SER A 553 12.69 -25.26 -27.04
C SER A 553 14.09 -25.38 -26.47
N ILE A 554 14.74 -24.25 -26.22
CA ILE A 554 16.03 -24.13 -25.56
C ILE A 554 15.84 -23.21 -24.36
N VAL A 555 16.33 -23.63 -23.19
CA VAL A 555 16.19 -22.90 -21.93
C VAL A 555 17.57 -22.83 -21.28
N ALA A 556 18.06 -21.60 -21.07
CA ALA A 556 19.20 -21.37 -20.21
C ALA A 556 18.75 -21.40 -18.74
N ASP A 557 19.46 -22.14 -17.91
CA ASP A 557 19.30 -22.15 -16.46
C ASP A 557 19.66 -20.78 -15.85
N ARG A 558 19.40 -20.60 -14.57
CA ARG A 558 20.17 -19.62 -13.78
C ARG A 558 21.63 -20.09 -13.79
N GLY A 559 22.57 -19.16 -13.95
CA GLY A 559 24.00 -19.50 -13.97
C GLY A 559 24.34 -20.43 -12.81
N GLU A 560 24.87 -21.62 -13.13
CA GLU A 560 25.27 -22.62 -12.13
C GLU A 560 26.28 -22.00 -11.13
N ASN A 561 27.05 -21.02 -11.62
CA ASN A 561 27.83 -20.07 -10.84
C ASN A 561 28.21 -18.87 -11.75
N ALA A 562 29.06 -17.98 -11.23
CA ALA A 562 29.51 -16.77 -11.92
C ALA A 562 30.24 -17.01 -13.26
N THR A 563 30.68 -18.23 -13.57
CA THR A 563 31.43 -18.52 -14.81
C THR A 563 30.88 -19.71 -15.58
N THR A 564 29.74 -20.26 -15.14
CA THR A 564 29.16 -21.47 -15.72
C THR A 564 27.66 -21.33 -15.93
N MET A 565 27.21 -21.66 -17.14
CA MET A 565 25.80 -21.64 -17.53
C MET A 565 25.37 -23.03 -18.01
N ARG A 566 24.21 -23.51 -17.58
CA ARG A 566 23.58 -24.73 -18.12
C ARG A 566 22.54 -24.33 -19.16
N ILE A 567 22.57 -25.01 -20.30
CA ILE A 567 21.60 -24.83 -21.37
C ILE A 567 20.95 -26.18 -21.63
N TYR A 568 19.62 -26.23 -21.47
CA TYR A 568 18.81 -27.38 -21.79
C TYR A 568 18.14 -27.16 -23.14
N TRP A 569 18.00 -28.21 -23.93
CA TRP A 569 17.40 -28.10 -25.26
C TRP A 569 16.59 -29.34 -25.61
N THR A 570 15.59 -29.15 -26.46
CA THR A 570 14.65 -30.19 -26.86
C THR A 570 15.35 -31.27 -27.67
N ARG A 571 15.58 -32.41 -27.04
CA ARG A 571 16.12 -33.61 -27.68
C ARG A 571 14.98 -34.59 -27.96
N THR A 572 14.86 -35.07 -29.19
CA THR A 572 13.85 -36.08 -29.58
C THR A 572 14.49 -37.10 -30.50
N PRO A 573 13.81 -38.22 -30.84
CA PRO A 573 14.31 -39.12 -31.88
C PRO A 573 14.59 -38.42 -33.23
N GLN A 574 13.94 -37.30 -33.51
CA GLN A 574 14.13 -36.48 -34.73
C GLN A 574 15.04 -35.26 -34.52
N VAL A 575 15.49 -34.97 -33.29
CA VAL A 575 16.44 -33.89 -32.99
C VAL A 575 17.54 -34.44 -32.08
N VAL A 576 18.63 -34.90 -32.71
CA VAL A 576 19.66 -35.73 -32.06
C VAL A 576 20.91 -34.94 -31.64
N ALA A 577 21.10 -33.73 -32.17
CA ALA A 577 22.17 -32.84 -31.75
C ALA A 577 21.76 -31.36 -31.79
N MET A 578 22.38 -30.57 -30.93
CA MET A 578 22.31 -29.12 -30.92
C MET A 578 23.71 -28.55 -31.11
N GLN A 579 23.78 -27.43 -31.82
CA GLN A 579 24.95 -26.57 -31.80
C GLN A 579 24.52 -25.16 -31.41
N LEU A 580 25.27 -24.59 -30.49
CA LEU A 580 25.18 -23.24 -30.01
C LEU A 580 26.37 -22.45 -30.53
N ARG A 581 26.15 -21.19 -30.88
CA ARG A 581 27.21 -20.20 -30.93
C ARG A 581 26.89 -19.10 -29.93
N TYR A 582 27.86 -18.69 -29.13
CA TYR A 582 27.68 -17.66 -28.12
C TYR A 582 28.88 -16.73 -28.06
N ARG A 583 28.65 -15.50 -27.60
CA ARG A 583 29.69 -14.50 -27.34
C ARG A 583 29.16 -13.43 -26.40
N PRO A 584 30.03 -12.66 -25.73
CA PRO A 584 29.60 -11.46 -25.04
C PRO A 584 28.81 -10.56 -25.99
N TYR A 585 27.69 -10.06 -25.51
CA TYR A 585 26.79 -9.28 -26.33
C TYR A 585 27.41 -7.93 -26.71
N ALA A 586 27.20 -7.50 -27.95
CA ALA A 586 27.60 -6.20 -28.46
C ALA A 586 29.11 -5.87 -28.41
N THR A 587 30.00 -6.86 -28.42
CA THR A 587 31.45 -6.64 -28.62
C THR A 587 31.83 -6.85 -30.10
N PRO A 588 32.00 -5.78 -30.90
CA PRO A 588 32.28 -5.93 -32.33
C PRO A 588 33.65 -6.57 -32.53
N GLY A 589 33.71 -7.66 -33.30
CA GLY A 589 34.95 -8.37 -33.60
C GLY A 589 35.31 -9.53 -32.65
N GLN A 590 34.58 -9.73 -31.55
CA GLN A 590 34.72 -10.97 -30.75
C GLN A 590 34.24 -12.17 -31.58
N PRO A 591 35.08 -13.22 -31.75
CA PRO A 591 34.69 -14.41 -32.46
C PRO A 591 33.60 -15.16 -31.69
N TRP A 592 32.67 -15.75 -32.43
CA TRP A 592 31.70 -16.67 -31.84
C TRP A 592 32.43 -17.87 -31.23
N GLN A 593 32.12 -18.18 -29.99
CA GLN A 593 32.46 -19.46 -29.38
C GLN A 593 31.38 -20.47 -29.77
N PHE A 594 31.77 -21.72 -30.00
CA PHE A 594 30.84 -22.77 -30.42
C PHE A 594 30.80 -23.87 -29.36
N ALA A 595 29.60 -24.28 -28.99
CA ALA A 595 29.37 -25.46 -28.18
C ALA A 595 28.44 -26.39 -28.94
N SER A 596 28.75 -27.69 -28.97
CA SER A 596 27.85 -28.70 -29.52
C SER A 596 27.49 -29.68 -28.43
N ASP A 597 26.30 -30.24 -28.53
CA ASP A 597 25.78 -31.21 -27.58
C ASP A 597 24.88 -32.23 -28.28
N THR A 598 24.91 -33.46 -27.78
CA THR A 598 24.05 -34.58 -28.22
C THR A 598 23.24 -35.15 -27.06
N THR A 599 23.37 -34.56 -25.88
CA THR A 599 22.89 -35.11 -24.62
C THR A 599 21.59 -34.46 -24.14
N GLY A 600 21.16 -33.35 -24.72
CA GLY A 600 19.96 -32.61 -24.28
C GLY A 600 20.28 -31.53 -23.23
N MET A 601 21.54 -31.46 -22.78
CA MET A 601 22.03 -30.43 -21.85
C MET A 601 23.50 -30.12 -22.11
N ARG A 602 23.84 -28.83 -22.14
CA ARG A 602 25.21 -28.35 -22.29
C ARG A 602 25.59 -27.38 -21.19
N ARG A 603 26.72 -27.66 -20.52
CA ARG A 603 27.42 -26.66 -19.71
C ARG A 603 28.33 -25.80 -20.59
N LEU A 604 28.15 -24.49 -20.50
CA LEU A 604 29.08 -23.48 -20.98
C LEU A 604 29.92 -23.03 -19.78
N THR A 605 31.22 -23.28 -19.82
CA THR A 605 32.16 -22.92 -18.75
C THR A 605 33.13 -21.84 -19.22
N ASN A 606 33.88 -21.25 -18.29
CA ASN A 606 34.83 -20.16 -18.54
C ASN A 606 34.15 -18.91 -19.13
N LEU A 607 32.92 -18.65 -18.71
CA LEU A 607 32.22 -17.41 -19.03
C LEU A 607 32.73 -16.28 -18.14
N GLU A 608 32.71 -15.06 -18.66
CA GLU A 608 33.03 -13.86 -17.89
C GLU A 608 31.91 -13.62 -16.86
N PRO A 609 32.21 -13.37 -15.57
CA PRO A 609 31.21 -12.98 -14.58
C PRO A 609 30.43 -11.73 -14.96
N GLU A 610 29.18 -11.62 -14.49
CA GLU A 610 28.33 -10.42 -14.64
C GLU A 610 28.18 -9.91 -16.08
N THR A 611 28.23 -10.84 -17.03
CA THR A 611 28.30 -10.54 -18.47
C THR A 611 27.07 -11.07 -19.19
N LEU A 612 26.47 -10.21 -20.01
CA LEU A 612 25.40 -10.59 -20.93
C LEU A 612 25.99 -11.26 -22.16
N TYR A 613 25.63 -12.51 -22.38
CA TYR A 613 25.94 -13.25 -23.58
C TYR A 613 24.76 -13.24 -24.54
N THR A 614 25.08 -13.16 -25.82
CA THR A 614 24.15 -13.50 -26.89
C THR A 614 24.50 -14.86 -27.44
N TYR A 615 23.49 -15.63 -27.82
CA TYR A 615 23.69 -16.92 -28.43
C TYR A 615 22.63 -17.22 -29.50
N ASP A 616 23.07 -17.94 -30.52
CA ASP A 616 22.20 -18.56 -31.51
C ASP A 616 22.33 -20.07 -31.39
N TYR A 617 21.28 -20.77 -31.80
CA TYR A 617 21.27 -22.23 -31.77
C TYR A 617 20.82 -22.78 -33.12
N ARG A 618 21.15 -24.04 -33.35
CA ARG A 618 20.62 -24.85 -34.45
C ARG A 618 20.59 -26.31 -34.03
N PHE A 619 19.74 -27.07 -34.70
CA PHE A 619 19.48 -28.45 -34.40
C PHE A 619 19.88 -29.36 -35.56
N ASN A 620 20.12 -30.63 -35.27
CA ASN A 620 20.42 -31.66 -36.27
C ASN A 620 19.46 -32.84 -36.10
N ASP A 621 18.89 -33.29 -37.20
CA ASP A 621 17.94 -34.41 -37.25
C ASP A 621 18.59 -35.80 -37.41
N GLY A 622 19.92 -35.84 -37.39
CA GLY A 622 20.74 -37.03 -37.66
C GLY A 622 21.29 -37.06 -39.08
N THR A 623 20.83 -36.17 -39.96
CA THR A 623 21.28 -36.06 -41.35
C THR A 623 21.71 -34.65 -41.73
N VAL A 624 20.92 -33.63 -41.38
CA VAL A 624 21.14 -32.24 -41.79
C VAL A 624 21.01 -31.30 -40.60
N TRP A 625 21.85 -30.25 -40.59
CA TRP A 625 21.71 -29.14 -39.64
C TRP A 625 20.66 -28.15 -40.12
N SER A 626 19.77 -27.74 -39.22
CA SER A 626 18.88 -26.60 -39.45
C SER A 626 19.71 -25.32 -39.70
N PRO A 627 19.10 -24.28 -40.30
CA PRO A 627 19.63 -22.93 -40.20
C PRO A 627 19.83 -22.54 -38.72
N TRP A 628 20.72 -21.57 -38.50
CA TRP A 628 20.79 -20.89 -37.21
C TRP A 628 19.46 -20.21 -36.90
N SER A 629 19.12 -20.13 -35.62
CA SER A 629 17.91 -19.48 -35.11
C SER A 629 17.73 -18.09 -35.74
N SER A 630 16.49 -17.79 -36.14
CA SER A 630 16.12 -16.52 -36.79
C SER A 630 16.30 -15.30 -35.87
N ALA A 631 16.30 -15.54 -34.56
CA ALA A 631 16.61 -14.56 -33.53
C ALA A 631 17.68 -15.10 -32.59
N SER A 632 18.57 -14.20 -32.14
CA SER A 632 19.48 -14.47 -31.04
C SER A 632 18.77 -14.45 -29.71
N LEU A 633 19.14 -15.38 -28.84
CA LEU A 633 18.75 -15.44 -27.44
C LEU A 633 19.88 -14.89 -26.56
N TYR A 634 19.59 -14.73 -25.27
CA TYR A 634 20.49 -14.09 -24.32
C TYR A 634 20.49 -14.79 -22.97
N PHE A 635 21.63 -14.73 -22.27
CA PHE A 635 21.74 -15.14 -20.86
C PHE A 635 22.80 -14.28 -20.14
N THR A 636 22.70 -14.19 -18.82
CA THR A 636 23.66 -13.47 -17.96
C THR A 636 24.36 -14.43 -17.01
N THR A 637 25.65 -14.25 -16.82
CA THR A 637 26.39 -14.84 -15.69
C THR A 637 26.17 -13.96 -14.45
N HIS A 638 25.89 -14.55 -13.28
CA HIS A 638 25.52 -13.82 -12.05
C HIS A 638 26.52 -14.05 -10.90
N THR A 639 26.67 -13.09 -9.99
CA THR A 639 27.11 -13.34 -8.61
C THR A 639 25.93 -13.87 -7.76
N PRO A 640 26.15 -14.67 -6.70
CA PRO A 640 25.09 -15.35 -5.96
C PRO A 640 24.03 -14.41 -5.35
N ASP A 641 24.40 -13.16 -5.07
CA ASP A 641 23.56 -12.19 -4.39
C ASP A 641 23.25 -11.03 -5.33
N LEU A 642 22.11 -11.10 -6.04
CA LEU A 642 21.30 -9.94 -6.45
C LEU A 642 20.07 -10.40 -7.24
N THR A 643 18.90 -10.19 -6.64
CA THR A 643 17.58 -10.21 -7.27
C THR A 643 17.44 -8.98 -8.18
N THR A 644 17.71 -9.12 -9.48
CA THR A 644 17.04 -8.35 -10.54
C THR A 644 17.51 -8.84 -11.92
N ALA A 645 16.64 -9.57 -12.61
CA ALA A 645 16.69 -9.68 -14.06
C ALA A 645 15.24 -9.58 -14.57
N ILE A 646 14.90 -8.39 -15.09
CA ILE A 646 13.64 -8.17 -15.79
C ILE A 646 13.74 -8.87 -17.14
N GLY A 647 12.73 -9.66 -17.50
CA GLY A 647 12.52 -9.96 -18.91
C GLY A 647 11.16 -10.55 -19.17
N THR A 648 10.56 -10.24 -20.31
CA THR A 648 9.78 -11.17 -21.13
C THR A 648 9.92 -10.76 -22.59
N ASN A 649 10.02 -11.77 -23.45
CA ASN A 649 9.79 -11.61 -24.88
C ASN A 649 8.29 -11.37 -25.08
N ASP A 650 7.96 -10.21 -25.64
CA ASP A 650 6.93 -10.08 -26.65
C ASP A 650 7.35 -8.93 -27.58
N ALA A 651 7.06 -9.08 -28.87
CA ALA A 651 7.48 -8.13 -29.88
C ALA A 651 6.93 -6.72 -29.55
N VAL A 652 7.83 -5.72 -29.50
CA VAL A 652 7.59 -4.25 -29.43
C VAL A 652 7.72 -3.54 -28.05
N SER A 653 8.24 -4.19 -26.99
CA SER A 653 8.61 -3.49 -25.73
C SER A 653 10.03 -2.88 -25.76
N LEU A 654 10.18 -1.66 -25.22
CA LEU A 654 11.48 -0.99 -25.09
C LEU A 654 12.23 -1.60 -23.89
N SER A 655 13.41 -2.18 -24.11
CA SER A 655 14.24 -2.73 -23.03
C SER A 655 15.56 -1.97 -22.93
N VAL A 656 15.86 -1.40 -21.77
CA VAL A 656 17.15 -0.74 -21.49
C VAL A 656 17.95 -1.61 -20.53
N MET A 657 19.12 -2.07 -20.95
CA MET A 657 19.95 -3.02 -20.20
C MET A 657 21.34 -2.39 -19.96
N PRO A 658 21.83 -2.37 -18.71
CA PRO A 658 23.19 -1.89 -18.43
C PRO A 658 24.23 -2.89 -18.97
N ASN A 659 25.33 -2.38 -19.53
CA ASN A 659 26.52 -3.17 -19.82
C ASN A 659 27.72 -2.57 -19.05
N PRO A 660 28.00 -3.08 -17.83
CA PRO A 660 29.03 -2.53 -16.95
C PRO A 660 30.45 -2.63 -17.54
N ALA A 661 30.69 -3.60 -18.43
CA ALA A 661 32.01 -3.83 -19.02
C ALA A 661 32.44 -2.76 -20.03
N MET A 662 31.49 -1.98 -20.57
CA MET A 662 31.77 -1.05 -21.66
C MET A 662 31.33 0.39 -21.38
N ASP A 663 30.76 0.74 -20.22
CA ASP A 663 30.18 2.07 -19.96
C ASP A 663 29.11 2.48 -21.00
N HIS A 664 28.24 1.53 -21.36
CA HIS A 664 27.13 1.75 -22.30
C HIS A 664 25.79 1.26 -21.72
N LEU A 665 24.71 1.87 -22.18
CA LEU A 665 23.35 1.34 -22.07
C LEU A 665 22.94 0.71 -23.40
N TYR A 666 22.38 -0.48 -23.32
CA TYR A 666 21.77 -1.15 -24.46
C TYR A 666 20.28 -0.84 -24.54
N VAL A 667 19.76 -0.58 -25.74
CA VAL A 667 18.39 -0.13 -26.00
C VAL A 667 17.77 -1.01 -27.08
N ARG A 668 16.79 -1.85 -26.72
CA ARG A 668 16.01 -2.73 -27.62
C ARG A 668 14.58 -2.21 -27.78
N GLY A 669 13.88 -2.55 -28.87
CA GLY A 669 12.43 -2.34 -29.01
C GLY A 669 12.01 -1.05 -29.73
N VAL A 670 12.96 -0.42 -30.40
CA VAL A 670 12.73 0.72 -31.29
C VAL A 670 13.30 0.29 -32.64
N GLY A 671 12.55 0.41 -33.73
CA GLY A 671 13.07 0.12 -35.07
C GLY A 671 14.33 0.95 -35.35
N ASP A 672 15.01 0.69 -36.46
CA ASP A 672 16.28 1.35 -36.85
C ASP A 672 16.24 2.90 -36.95
N ALA A 673 15.12 3.54 -36.59
CA ALA A 673 14.87 4.97 -36.61
C ALA A 673 14.68 5.59 -35.20
N VAL A 674 15.64 5.40 -34.28
CA VAL A 674 15.79 6.33 -33.13
C VAL A 674 16.63 7.51 -33.59
N GLU A 675 16.00 8.65 -33.80
CA GLU A 675 16.72 9.82 -34.31
C GLU A 675 17.50 10.54 -33.19
N GLN A 676 16.99 10.58 -31.95
CA GLN A 676 17.66 11.21 -30.81
C GLN A 676 17.30 10.58 -29.46
N ALA A 677 18.33 10.43 -28.61
CA ALA A 677 18.25 10.07 -27.20
C ALA A 677 18.71 11.25 -26.33
N VAL A 678 18.09 11.41 -25.17
CA VAL A 678 18.39 12.45 -24.19
C VAL A 678 18.56 11.80 -22.83
N ILE A 679 19.66 12.08 -22.14
CA ILE A 679 19.85 11.66 -20.74
C ILE A 679 19.61 12.88 -19.86
N LEU A 680 18.73 12.72 -18.88
CA LEU A 680 18.40 13.73 -17.88
C LEU A 680 19.02 13.34 -16.53
N ASP A 681 19.48 14.32 -15.76
CA ASP A 681 19.80 14.13 -14.33
C ASP A 681 18.53 14.12 -13.45
N GLU A 682 18.70 13.90 -12.14
CA GLU A 682 17.59 13.85 -11.17
C GLU A 682 16.80 15.17 -11.07
N LEU A 683 17.37 16.29 -11.54
CA LEU A 683 16.70 17.59 -11.62
C LEU A 683 16.00 17.82 -12.97
N GLY A 684 15.96 16.80 -13.83
CA GLY A 684 15.33 16.83 -15.16
C GLY A 684 16.14 17.61 -16.20
N ARG A 685 17.40 17.97 -15.92
CA ARG A 685 18.26 18.71 -16.86
C ARG A 685 18.92 17.74 -17.82
N ALA A 686 18.92 18.08 -19.11
CA ALA A 686 19.60 17.26 -20.12
C ALA A 686 21.12 17.34 -19.95
N VAL A 687 21.72 16.26 -19.45
CA VAL A 687 23.17 16.10 -19.28
C VAL A 687 23.84 15.51 -20.51
N TRP A 688 23.07 14.87 -21.39
CA TRP A 688 23.55 14.38 -22.67
C TRP A 688 22.44 14.31 -23.72
N ARG A 689 22.80 14.52 -24.99
CA ARG A 689 21.93 14.34 -26.15
C ARG A 689 22.73 13.73 -27.30
N GLY A 690 22.20 12.70 -27.94
CA GLY A 690 22.89 12.07 -29.07
C GLY A 690 22.10 10.93 -29.69
N PRO A 691 22.54 10.42 -30.85
CA PRO A 691 21.89 9.29 -31.50
C PRO A 691 22.12 8.00 -30.71
N VAL A 692 21.17 7.06 -30.83
CA VAL A 692 21.40 5.66 -30.44
C VAL A 692 22.08 4.97 -31.62
N VAL A 693 23.33 4.53 -31.42
CA VAL A 693 24.13 3.93 -32.50
C VAL A 693 24.11 2.41 -32.30
N ASN A 694 23.56 1.67 -33.27
CA ASN A 694 23.46 0.19 -33.23
C ASN A 694 22.77 -0.33 -31.94
N GLY A 695 21.74 0.37 -31.46
CA GLY A 695 21.02 0.02 -30.22
C GLY A 695 21.82 0.31 -28.94
N MET A 696 22.88 1.12 -29.01
CA MET A 696 23.72 1.46 -27.85
C MET A 696 23.77 2.97 -27.62
N LEU A 697 23.96 3.33 -26.35
CA LEU A 697 24.13 4.68 -25.88
C LEU A 697 25.31 4.74 -24.89
N SER A 698 26.34 5.49 -25.25
CA SER A 698 27.54 5.62 -24.41
C SER A 698 27.22 6.48 -23.19
N ILE A 699 27.51 5.96 -22.00
CA ILE A 699 27.31 6.67 -20.73
C ILE A 699 28.63 7.00 -20.04
N GLY A 700 29.78 6.64 -20.63
CA GLY A 700 31.12 6.80 -20.06
C GLY A 700 31.50 8.21 -19.58
N HIS A 701 30.80 9.23 -20.08
CA HIS A 701 31.00 10.63 -19.74
C HIS A 701 30.17 11.11 -18.52
N LEU A 702 29.21 10.33 -18.05
CA LEU A 702 28.36 10.69 -16.91
C LEU A 702 29.14 10.57 -15.58
N GLN A 703 28.69 11.21 -14.51
CA GLN A 703 29.27 10.91 -13.19
C GLN A 703 28.49 9.77 -12.53
N ALA A 704 28.95 9.30 -11.36
CA ALA A 704 28.14 8.41 -10.56
C ALA A 704 26.85 9.14 -10.13
N GLY A 705 25.70 8.48 -10.24
CA GLY A 705 24.38 9.08 -9.97
C GLY A 705 23.24 8.40 -10.72
N SER A 706 21.99 8.81 -10.43
CA SER A 706 20.81 8.35 -11.18
C SER A 706 20.53 9.23 -12.38
N TYR A 707 20.07 8.60 -13.46
CA TYR A 707 19.75 9.28 -14.71
C TYR A 707 18.46 8.73 -15.34
N VAL A 708 17.80 9.56 -16.14
CA VAL A 708 16.64 9.18 -16.95
C VAL A 708 17.00 9.28 -18.42
N LEU A 709 17.01 8.16 -19.12
CA LEU A 709 17.11 8.08 -20.56
C LEU A 709 15.73 8.32 -21.20
N VAL A 710 15.65 9.25 -22.14
CA VAL A 710 14.47 9.57 -22.95
C VAL A 710 14.81 9.30 -24.41
N LEU A 711 13.96 8.53 -25.09
CA LEU A 711 14.14 8.09 -26.47
C LEU A 711 12.97 8.59 -27.31
N GLN A 712 13.26 9.22 -28.44
CA GLN A 712 12.23 9.66 -29.38
C GLN A 712 12.37 8.89 -30.70
N SER A 713 11.29 8.25 -31.12
CA SER A 713 11.23 7.51 -32.39
C SER A 713 9.79 7.47 -32.91
N GLU A 714 9.60 7.70 -34.20
CA GLU A 714 8.29 7.64 -34.89
C GLU A 714 7.19 8.46 -34.18
N GLY A 715 7.54 9.65 -33.66
CA GLY A 715 6.60 10.53 -32.94
C GLY A 715 6.22 10.05 -31.53
N ARG A 716 6.81 8.96 -31.03
CA ARG A 716 6.61 8.42 -29.69
C ARG A 716 7.82 8.71 -28.81
N VAL A 717 7.56 9.03 -27.54
CA VAL A 717 8.58 9.24 -26.51
C VAL A 717 8.54 8.09 -25.53
N ARG A 718 9.68 7.44 -25.28
CA ARG A 718 9.82 6.36 -24.29
C ARG A 718 10.91 6.75 -23.28
N LYS A 719 10.79 6.30 -22.02
CA LYS A 719 11.73 6.66 -20.93
C LYS A 719 12.20 5.43 -20.16
N ALA A 720 13.42 5.46 -19.64
CA ALA A 720 13.99 4.42 -18.78
C ALA A 720 14.94 5.04 -17.74
N ARG A 721 14.92 4.53 -16.49
CA ARG A 721 15.86 4.95 -15.44
C ARG A 721 17.05 4.02 -15.38
N PHE A 722 18.23 4.56 -15.11
CA PHE A 722 19.42 3.78 -14.77
C PHE A 722 20.26 4.48 -13.71
N VAL A 723 21.08 3.71 -13.00
CA VAL A 723 22.04 4.21 -12.03
C VAL A 723 23.44 3.92 -12.56
N ARG A 724 24.31 4.93 -12.53
CA ARG A 724 25.75 4.76 -12.76
C ARG A 724 26.45 4.73 -11.41
N SER A 725 27.03 3.59 -11.07
CA SER A 725 27.81 3.37 -9.85
C SER A 725 29.20 3.98 -9.94
#